data_AF-A0A848WRP4-F1
#
_entry.id   AF-A0A848WRP4-F1
#
_cell.length_a   1.000
_cell.length_b   1.000
_cell.length_c   1.000
_cell.angle_alpha   90.00
_cell.angle_beta   90.00
_cell.angle_gamma   90.00
#
_symmetry.space_group_name_H-M   'P 1'
#
loop_
_entity.id
_entity.type
_entity.pdbx_description
1 polymer ?
#
loop_
_entity_poly.entity_id
_entity_poly.type
_entity_poly.pdbx_seq_one_letter_code
_entity_poly.pdbx_strand_id
1 'polypeptide(L)'
;MTRNRLFHLFALILLASPVLAQRGDRKGHVMEPPPGHWKIPAAPVLSAGAALKSFSVEDGFRIELVAAEPMIHDPVALAFDGNGRIWVVEMRGFMPNIDGKGEDAKVGRITVLEDTDDDGKIDRHTVFIDEIVMPRTVALADADRTLLWADGQKLYETEIQISPKTGAISAGKTAVIDEKYASGGNPEHKPNGMMYALDNWRYNAKSDSRYRKIDGEWVWEKTEGRGQWGISMDDYGRLFTNTNSNFVTADAVAPGVTIRNRNQEFRGRKNTRMGNQKTWPSRITCGINRGYLDGYLDENGFLTRPTAVSGLAVYRGHQFPEEFYGNLFLNEPGGNLVKRAVMTESPDGGWEIEPAYEGREFFTSLDERSRIVNCYTAPDGTLYLVDMYRGILQHAAYVTTYLRKQIEDRALDMPVGLGRIWRVRHENGNDPGAAPKMQEESSVELVAHLSHPNGWWRDTAQRILVERADESAVEPLQELLKNSDNPLARIHAGWTLAGLEKLTPEDVADGLKQSAKQPWAAAELIRAADFLAETDAAADTLAALKSATEMKSPHVRRQLAASLGLYGRTGTAVLAETLADSDDELATELAISSVEDREIDLLSALPASHGARPGLIAAVLKGGDKESTETLFALAQTESDFRMLGESVVALRKTDAAVKLLSVAADGKARDAVSGGMLAAAKSGKFKPLAVKSLPENLDPKLGKVFQIGGGKKVVFLKTASDKKLFEVGKVNYTRVCMACHQDHGKGQSFLAPPLVDSEWLTGPDKRLIALTMDGATGPIHVNGKLYEAPEIQPLMPGLRTNPEVNDEQIAAILTYVRNAWGNAGPPIYPKAVTDYRKNNEMHAPFTEKQLKAIK
;
A
#
# COMPACT_ATOMS: atom_id res chain seq x y z
N MET A 1 28.42 59.62 52.50
CA MET A 1 27.97 58.94 53.73
C MET A 1 26.51 58.55 53.57
N THR A 2 26.16 57.34 54.03
CA THR A 2 24.80 56.76 54.14
C THR A 2 23.97 56.64 52.85
N ARG A 3 24.09 55.47 52.22
CA ARG A 3 23.17 54.89 51.23
C ARG A 3 21.79 54.69 51.88
N ASN A 4 20.75 55.28 51.31
CA ASN A 4 19.37 54.93 51.61
C ASN A 4 18.49 55.22 50.39
N ARG A 5 17.48 54.37 50.19
CA ARG A 5 16.45 54.35 49.12
C ARG A 5 16.76 53.51 47.88
N LEU A 6 16.37 52.23 47.91
CA LEU A 6 15.15 51.77 47.25
C LEU A 6 14.85 50.34 47.74
N PHE A 7 13.80 50.21 48.55
CA PHE A 7 13.19 48.94 48.93
C PHE A 7 12.01 48.66 47.97
N HIS A 8 11.78 47.38 47.69
CA HIS A 8 10.63 46.77 47.00
C HIS A 8 10.70 46.65 45.46
N LEU A 9 11.23 45.52 44.97
CA LEU A 9 10.45 44.47 44.27
C LEU A 9 11.37 43.28 43.98
N PHE A 10 11.43 42.29 44.88
CA PHE A 10 11.97 40.96 44.56
C PHE A 10 11.06 39.95 45.27
N ALA A 11 10.01 39.54 44.57
CA ALA A 11 9.12 38.47 44.98
C ALA A 11 9.13 37.40 43.88
N LEU A 12 9.60 36.21 44.28
CA LEU A 12 9.34 34.90 43.68
C LEU A 12 9.34 34.79 42.15
N ILE A 13 10.52 34.46 41.60
CA ILE A 13 10.55 33.51 40.47
C ILE A 13 10.67 32.13 41.11
N LEU A 14 9.52 31.58 41.52
CA LEU A 14 9.37 30.14 41.65
C LEU A 14 9.61 29.57 40.25
N LEU A 15 10.66 28.76 40.11
CA LEU A 15 10.83 27.84 39.01
C LEU A 15 9.59 26.94 38.98
N ALA A 16 8.57 27.34 38.22
CA ALA A 16 7.57 26.43 37.74
C ALA A 16 8.29 25.49 36.76
N SER A 17 8.77 24.36 37.29
CA SER A 17 8.97 23.17 36.47
C SER A 17 7.71 23.03 35.60
N PRO A 18 7.83 22.86 34.27
CA PRO A 18 6.66 22.71 33.45
C PRO A 18 5.91 21.48 33.98
N VAL A 19 4.74 21.71 34.58
CA VAL A 19 3.72 20.68 34.67
C VAL A 19 3.58 20.17 33.25
N LEU A 20 4.04 18.96 32.99
CA LEU A 20 3.89 18.32 31.69
C LEU A 20 2.40 18.40 31.36
N ALA A 21 2.03 19.26 30.42
CA ALA A 21 0.64 19.46 30.04
C ALA A 21 0.03 18.11 29.68
N GLN A 22 -1.16 17.81 30.24
CA GLN A 22 -1.93 16.63 29.90
C GLN A 22 -2.06 16.53 28.37
N ARG A 23 -1.53 15.46 27.76
CA ARG A 23 -1.35 15.39 26.30
C ARG A 23 -2.56 14.83 25.54
N GLY A 24 -3.45 14.09 26.20
CA GLY A 24 -4.60 13.47 25.54
C GLY A 24 -5.79 14.38 25.29
N ASP A 25 -5.87 15.53 25.97
CA ASP A 25 -7.03 16.42 25.87
C ASP A 25 -7.13 17.04 24.47
N ARG A 26 -8.35 17.07 23.92
CA ARG A 26 -8.63 17.57 22.58
C ARG A 26 -9.32 18.93 22.65
N LYS A 27 -8.88 19.86 21.79
CA LYS A 27 -9.48 21.20 21.69
C LYS A 27 -10.98 21.08 21.38
N GLY A 28 -11.82 21.77 22.17
CA GLY A 28 -13.28 21.77 22.00
C GLY A 28 -14.01 20.61 22.67
N HIS A 29 -13.29 19.71 23.34
CA HIS A 29 -13.89 18.63 24.12
C HIS A 29 -13.91 19.01 25.61
N VAL A 30 -15.00 18.67 26.30
CA VAL A 30 -15.11 18.83 27.76
C VAL A 30 -14.93 17.45 28.41
N MET A 31 -13.96 17.34 29.31
CA MET A 31 -13.57 16.07 29.95
C MET A 31 -14.42 15.81 31.21
N GLU A 32 -15.74 15.83 31.07
CA GLU A 32 -16.67 15.66 32.20
C GLU A 32 -16.43 14.33 32.92
N PRO A 33 -16.45 14.28 34.26
CA PRO A 33 -16.32 13.04 35.00
C PRO A 33 -17.54 12.13 34.78
N PRO A 34 -17.42 10.83 35.11
CA PRO A 34 -18.58 9.95 35.09
C PRO A 34 -19.73 10.49 35.96
N PRO A 35 -20.99 10.35 35.53
CA PRO A 35 -22.15 10.73 36.32
C PRO A 35 -22.13 10.11 37.72
N GLY A 36 -22.41 10.89 38.76
CA GLY A 36 -22.32 10.44 40.16
C GLY A 36 -23.30 9.31 40.55
N HIS A 37 -24.30 9.02 39.72
CA HIS A 37 -25.22 7.90 39.93
C HIS A 37 -24.68 6.55 39.43
N TRP A 38 -23.60 6.55 38.62
CA TRP A 38 -22.95 5.32 38.17
C TRP A 38 -22.25 4.63 39.34
N LYS A 39 -22.60 3.36 39.57
CA LYS A 39 -21.96 2.52 40.59
C LYS A 39 -20.74 1.82 40.01
N ILE A 40 -19.68 2.59 39.77
CA ILE A 40 -18.43 2.08 39.18
C ILE A 40 -17.81 1.04 40.12
N PRO A 41 -17.63 -0.23 39.69
CA PRO A 41 -17.01 -1.25 40.51
C PRO A 41 -15.53 -0.96 40.79
N ALA A 42 -15.00 -1.51 41.89
CA ALA A 42 -13.56 -1.54 42.12
C ALA A 42 -12.86 -2.40 41.06
N ALA A 43 -11.57 -2.14 40.83
CA ALA A 43 -10.72 -2.88 39.90
C ALA A 43 -9.56 -3.60 40.66
N PRO A 44 -9.88 -4.61 41.48
CA PRO A 44 -8.87 -5.33 42.26
C PRO A 44 -7.89 -6.07 41.34
N VAL A 45 -6.72 -6.38 41.88
CA VAL A 45 -5.78 -7.31 41.24
C VAL A 45 -6.20 -8.73 41.62
N LEU A 46 -6.53 -9.54 40.62
CA LEU A 46 -6.95 -10.93 40.79
C LEU A 46 -5.81 -11.87 40.37
N SER A 47 -5.67 -13.00 41.05
CA SER A 47 -4.87 -14.13 40.54
C SER A 47 -5.54 -14.75 39.31
N ALA A 48 -4.80 -15.52 38.51
CA ALA A 48 -5.37 -16.20 37.34
C ALA A 48 -6.63 -17.02 37.69
N GLY A 49 -6.59 -17.84 38.76
CA GLY A 49 -7.74 -18.63 39.19
C GLY A 49 -8.94 -17.79 39.67
N ALA A 50 -8.73 -16.57 40.17
CA ALA A 50 -9.81 -15.66 40.56
C ALA A 50 -10.37 -14.89 39.35
N ALA A 51 -9.51 -14.46 38.42
CA ALA A 51 -9.92 -13.83 37.17
C ALA A 51 -10.78 -14.78 36.32
N LEU A 52 -10.43 -16.07 36.26
CA LEU A 52 -11.21 -17.09 35.55
C LEU A 52 -12.68 -17.13 36.01
N LYS A 53 -12.95 -16.90 37.31
CA LYS A 53 -14.32 -16.86 37.86
C LYS A 53 -15.09 -15.59 37.48
N SER A 54 -14.40 -14.57 36.97
CA SER A 54 -15.01 -13.32 36.51
C SER A 54 -15.41 -13.37 35.04
N PHE A 55 -15.02 -14.43 34.33
CA PHE A 55 -15.27 -14.59 32.90
C PHE A 55 -16.64 -15.21 32.65
N SER A 56 -17.28 -14.73 31.59
CA SER A 56 -18.43 -15.35 30.97
C SER A 56 -18.07 -15.62 29.51
N VAL A 57 -18.35 -16.82 29.04
CA VAL A 57 -18.15 -17.25 27.65
C VAL A 57 -19.46 -17.89 27.15
N GLU A 58 -19.63 -17.99 25.84
CA GLU A 58 -20.78 -18.67 25.24
C GLU A 58 -21.02 -20.07 25.84
N ASP A 59 -22.31 -20.41 26.02
CA ASP A 59 -22.74 -21.71 26.51
C ASP A 59 -22.11 -22.85 25.67
N GLY A 60 -21.71 -23.93 26.35
CA GLY A 60 -20.98 -25.04 25.73
C GLY A 60 -19.48 -24.81 25.57
N PHE A 61 -18.96 -23.64 25.98
CA PHE A 61 -17.53 -23.37 26.02
C PHE A 61 -17.02 -23.23 27.45
N ARG A 62 -15.74 -23.54 27.63
CA ARG A 62 -14.99 -23.31 28.87
C ARG A 62 -13.65 -22.66 28.59
N ILE A 63 -13.13 -21.98 29.61
CA ILE A 63 -11.83 -21.32 29.56
C ILE A 63 -10.85 -22.06 30.47
N GLU A 64 -9.67 -22.33 29.95
CA GLU A 64 -8.58 -23.04 30.63
C GLU A 64 -7.34 -22.12 30.66
N LEU A 65 -6.57 -22.16 31.74
CA LEU A 65 -5.33 -21.41 31.85
C LEU A 65 -4.21 -22.17 31.13
N VAL A 66 -3.52 -21.50 30.20
CA VAL A 66 -2.35 -22.05 29.50
C VAL A 66 -1.06 -21.62 30.18
N ALA A 67 -0.91 -20.32 30.39
CA ALA A 67 0.27 -19.73 31.04
C ALA A 67 -0.11 -18.44 31.77
N ALA A 68 0.58 -18.17 32.87
CA ALA A 68 0.42 -16.96 33.69
C ALA A 68 1.76 -16.52 34.27
N GLU A 69 1.75 -15.40 34.98
CA GLU A 69 2.85 -14.97 35.83
C GLU A 69 3.32 -16.08 36.80
N PRO A 70 4.64 -16.24 37.05
CA PRO A 70 5.75 -15.42 36.56
C PRO A 70 6.34 -15.87 35.20
N MET A 71 5.77 -16.88 34.52
CA MET A 71 6.30 -17.35 33.23
C MET A 71 6.17 -16.27 32.14
N ILE A 72 5.01 -15.61 32.10
CA ILE A 72 4.69 -14.53 31.16
C ILE A 72 4.29 -13.26 31.92
N HIS A 73 4.63 -12.09 31.38
CA HIS A 73 4.41 -10.79 32.02
C HIS A 73 3.47 -9.87 31.24
N ASP A 74 3.77 -9.50 30.00
CA ASP A 74 2.96 -8.53 29.22
C ASP A 74 2.80 -9.00 27.78
N PRO A 75 2.10 -10.13 27.54
CA PRO A 75 2.02 -10.74 26.22
C PRO A 75 1.12 -9.90 25.30
N VAL A 76 1.53 -9.74 24.04
CA VAL A 76 0.75 -8.95 23.05
C VAL A 76 0.57 -9.67 21.71
N ALA A 77 1.43 -10.64 21.40
CA ALA A 77 1.37 -11.45 20.20
C ALA A 77 2.05 -12.80 20.46
N LEU A 78 1.66 -13.82 19.70
CA LEU A 78 2.31 -15.12 19.69
C LEU A 78 2.42 -15.70 18.28
N ALA A 79 3.26 -16.72 18.15
CA ALA A 79 3.29 -17.64 17.02
C ALA A 79 3.50 -19.07 17.54
N PHE A 80 2.95 -20.06 16.85
CA PHE A 80 3.23 -21.48 17.09
C PHE A 80 4.24 -21.98 16.05
N ASP A 81 5.23 -22.75 16.48
CA ASP A 81 6.11 -23.45 15.54
C ASP A 81 5.55 -24.83 15.16
N GLY A 82 6.18 -25.51 14.20
CA GLY A 82 5.76 -26.81 13.68
C GLY A 82 5.72 -27.95 14.70
N ASN A 83 6.23 -27.74 15.92
CA ASN A 83 6.11 -28.68 17.03
C ASN A 83 5.14 -28.19 18.13
N GLY A 84 4.40 -27.12 17.87
CA GLY A 84 3.36 -26.59 18.75
C GLY A 84 3.86 -25.72 19.90
N ARG A 85 5.15 -25.41 19.97
CA ARG A 85 5.70 -24.51 21.00
C ARG A 85 5.22 -23.08 20.76
N ILE A 86 4.98 -22.34 21.84
CA ILE A 86 4.42 -20.99 21.78
C ILE A 86 5.53 -19.96 21.93
N TRP A 87 5.74 -19.16 20.90
CA TRP A 87 6.68 -18.04 20.87
C TRP A 87 5.93 -16.75 21.19
N VAL A 88 6.19 -16.15 22.34
CA VAL A 88 5.40 -15.04 22.90
C VAL A 88 6.21 -13.75 22.93
N VAL A 89 5.63 -12.69 22.37
CA VAL A 89 6.16 -11.32 22.49
C VAL A 89 5.65 -10.68 23.77
N GLU A 90 6.57 -10.21 24.61
CA GLU A 90 6.25 -9.52 25.86
C GLU A 90 6.64 -8.04 25.81
N MET A 91 5.64 -7.15 25.69
CA MET A 91 5.81 -5.69 25.58
C MET A 91 5.89 -5.01 26.96
N ARG A 92 6.83 -5.47 27.79
CA ARG A 92 6.98 -5.07 29.21
C ARG A 92 7.29 -3.59 29.43
N GLY A 93 7.79 -2.92 28.39
CA GLY A 93 8.08 -1.49 28.41
C GLY A 93 6.86 -0.59 28.15
N PHE A 94 5.69 -1.14 27.81
CA PHE A 94 4.52 -0.32 27.46
C PHE A 94 3.88 0.32 28.69
N MET A 95 3.74 1.66 28.67
CA MET A 95 3.08 2.42 29.74
C MET A 95 3.44 1.93 31.15
N PRO A 96 4.74 1.91 31.55
CA PRO A 96 5.17 1.37 32.86
C PRO A 96 4.61 2.19 34.04
N ASN A 97 4.08 3.37 33.74
CA ASN A 97 3.28 4.22 34.61
C ASN A 97 2.37 5.09 33.73
N ILE A 98 1.44 5.81 34.37
CA ILE A 98 0.46 6.69 33.72
C ILE A 98 1.05 7.80 32.83
N ASP A 99 2.32 8.17 33.02
CA ASP A 99 3.00 9.20 32.24
C ASP A 99 3.82 8.64 31.07
N GLY A 100 3.92 7.31 30.93
CA GLY A 100 4.78 6.67 29.93
C GLY A 100 6.28 6.87 30.18
N LYS A 101 6.70 7.13 31.43
CA LYS A 101 8.12 7.34 31.75
C LYS A 101 8.85 6.00 31.81
N GLY A 102 9.89 5.82 30.99
CA GLY A 102 10.72 4.60 30.94
C GLY A 102 10.36 3.64 29.80
N GLU A 103 9.54 4.07 28.84
CA GLU A 103 9.13 3.25 27.68
C GLU A 103 10.29 2.92 26.71
N ASP A 104 11.40 3.65 26.81
CA ASP A 104 12.64 3.41 26.09
C ASP A 104 13.54 2.36 26.76
N ALA A 105 13.15 1.86 27.94
CA ALA A 105 13.89 0.81 28.63
C ALA A 105 13.85 -0.52 27.85
N LYS A 106 15.01 -1.17 27.81
CA LYS A 106 15.23 -2.49 27.21
C LYS A 106 14.74 -3.60 28.14
N VAL A 107 13.43 -3.69 28.34
CA VAL A 107 12.83 -4.66 29.29
C VAL A 107 11.92 -5.68 28.62
N GLY A 108 11.57 -5.46 27.34
CA GLY A 108 10.81 -6.41 26.55
C GLY A 108 11.62 -7.65 26.21
N ARG A 109 10.91 -8.75 25.95
CA ARG A 109 11.52 -10.04 25.62
C ARG A 109 10.63 -10.87 24.71
N ILE A 110 11.21 -11.93 24.17
CA ILE A 110 10.52 -13.02 23.49
C ILE A 110 10.79 -14.30 24.29
N THR A 111 9.72 -15.03 24.58
CA THR A 111 9.73 -16.23 25.41
C THR A 111 9.19 -17.42 24.62
N VAL A 112 9.74 -18.61 24.83
CA VAL A 112 9.21 -19.88 24.35
C VAL A 112 8.54 -20.61 25.51
N LEU A 113 7.31 -21.07 25.28
CA LEU A 113 6.54 -21.89 26.19
C LEU A 113 6.35 -23.28 25.59
N GLU A 114 6.58 -24.31 26.42
CA GLU A 114 6.50 -25.70 26.01
C GLU A 114 5.63 -26.48 27.02
N ASP A 115 4.78 -27.33 26.48
CA ASP A 115 4.08 -28.41 27.16
C ASP A 115 4.86 -29.68 26.83
N THR A 116 5.60 -30.23 27.78
CA THR A 116 6.57 -31.31 27.54
C THR A 116 6.02 -32.70 27.84
N ASP A 117 4.83 -32.78 28.43
CA ASP A 117 4.12 -34.03 28.70
C ASP A 117 2.76 -34.13 27.98
N ASP A 118 2.43 -33.15 27.13
CA ASP A 118 1.23 -33.07 26.30
C ASP A 118 -0.08 -33.06 27.14
N ASP A 119 -0.05 -32.56 28.39
CA ASP A 119 -1.22 -32.49 29.28
C ASP A 119 -2.12 -31.25 29.03
N GLY A 120 -1.70 -30.37 28.14
CA GLY A 120 -2.36 -29.12 27.79
C GLY A 120 -1.91 -27.93 28.64
N LYS A 121 -0.95 -28.06 29.54
CA LYS A 121 -0.42 -26.97 30.36
C LYS A 121 1.06 -26.76 30.08
N ILE A 122 1.45 -25.49 30.10
CA ILE A 122 2.87 -25.16 29.97
C ILE A 122 3.59 -25.51 31.26
N ASP A 123 4.61 -26.37 31.15
CA ASP A 123 5.51 -26.75 32.25
C ASP A 123 6.93 -26.17 32.08
N ARG A 124 7.28 -25.70 30.88
CA ARG A 124 8.61 -25.19 30.57
C ARG A 124 8.56 -23.80 29.92
N HIS A 125 9.50 -22.98 30.38
CA HIS A 125 9.66 -21.58 30.00
C HIS A 125 11.12 -21.32 29.64
N THR A 126 11.36 -20.70 28.48
CA THR A 126 12.70 -20.28 28.04
C THR A 126 12.65 -18.83 27.55
N VAL A 127 13.47 -17.94 28.13
CA VAL A 127 13.69 -16.60 27.55
C VAL A 127 14.62 -16.76 26.35
N PHE A 128 14.10 -16.47 25.15
CA PHE A 128 14.85 -16.63 23.90
C PHE A 128 15.69 -15.39 23.56
N ILE A 129 15.06 -14.21 23.59
CA ILE A 129 15.70 -12.91 23.38
C ILE A 129 15.15 -11.95 24.43
N ASP A 130 16.00 -11.15 25.05
CA ASP A 130 15.62 -10.08 25.97
C ASP A 130 16.28 -8.74 25.59
N GLU A 131 16.20 -7.76 26.48
CA GLU A 131 16.71 -6.40 26.27
C GLU A 131 16.12 -5.69 25.04
N ILE A 132 14.85 -5.97 24.71
CA ILE A 132 14.15 -5.38 23.57
C ILE A 132 13.34 -4.15 24.01
N VAL A 133 13.45 -3.06 23.25
CA VAL A 133 12.56 -1.89 23.43
C VAL A 133 11.26 -2.14 22.67
N MET A 134 10.15 -2.30 23.40
CA MET A 134 8.79 -2.43 22.84
C MET A 134 8.71 -3.43 21.68
N PRO A 135 8.93 -4.74 21.93
CA PRO A 135 8.77 -5.76 20.89
C PRO A 135 7.30 -5.91 20.50
N ARG A 136 7.00 -6.18 19.23
CA ARG A 136 5.62 -6.04 18.69
C ARG A 136 5.17 -7.12 17.73
N THR A 137 6.08 -7.97 17.26
CA THR A 137 5.77 -9.02 16.30
C THR A 137 6.71 -10.20 16.48
N VAL A 138 6.22 -11.38 16.14
CA VAL A 138 6.98 -12.63 16.08
C VAL A 138 6.42 -13.49 14.94
N ALA A 139 7.30 -14.10 14.14
CA ALA A 139 6.93 -15.06 13.10
C ALA A 139 8.09 -16.03 12.85
N LEU A 140 7.78 -17.31 12.65
CA LEU A 140 8.78 -18.31 12.31
C LEU A 140 9.14 -18.22 10.82
N ALA A 141 10.38 -18.54 10.48
CA ALA A 141 10.90 -18.59 9.12
C ALA A 141 11.97 -19.69 8.98
N ASP A 142 12.39 -19.93 7.74
CA ASP A 142 13.38 -20.96 7.35
C ASP A 142 13.08 -22.35 7.93
N ALA A 143 11.82 -22.81 7.87
CA ALA A 143 11.37 -24.06 8.45
C ALA A 143 11.65 -24.15 9.96
N ASP A 144 11.32 -23.07 10.68
CA ASP A 144 11.50 -22.88 12.13
C ASP A 144 12.96 -22.80 12.60
N ARG A 145 13.91 -22.59 11.66
CA ARG A 145 15.31 -22.36 12.00
C ARG A 145 15.61 -20.91 12.33
N THR A 146 14.74 -19.97 11.97
CA THR A 146 14.87 -18.55 12.32
C THR A 146 13.57 -17.96 12.84
N LEU A 147 13.71 -16.90 13.62
CA LEU A 147 12.62 -16.11 14.17
C LEU A 147 12.70 -14.67 13.65
N LEU A 148 11.64 -14.23 12.98
CA LEU A 148 11.42 -12.81 12.69
C LEU A 148 10.81 -12.11 13.88
N TRP A 149 11.35 -10.96 14.25
CA TRP A 149 10.81 -10.12 15.30
C TRP A 149 11.15 -8.65 15.09
N ALA A 150 10.38 -7.75 15.70
CA ALA A 150 10.62 -6.32 15.58
C ALA A 150 10.63 -5.64 16.94
N ASP A 151 11.58 -4.72 17.11
CA ASP A 151 11.58 -3.75 18.21
C ASP A 151 10.71 -2.52 17.84
N GLY A 152 10.89 -1.43 18.59
CA GLY A 152 10.25 -0.15 18.31
C GLY A 152 10.72 0.57 17.03
N GLN A 153 11.63 0.02 16.22
CA GLN A 153 12.21 0.67 15.04
C GLN A 153 12.46 -0.25 13.84
N LYS A 154 13.06 -1.42 14.05
CA LYS A 154 13.58 -2.30 13.01
C LYS A 154 12.92 -3.68 13.04
N LEU A 155 13.04 -4.38 11.91
CA LEU A 155 12.75 -5.80 11.77
C LEU A 155 14.07 -6.59 11.79
N TYR A 156 14.09 -7.68 12.54
CA TYR A 156 15.23 -8.58 12.70
C TYR A 156 14.84 -10.02 12.35
N GLU A 157 15.84 -10.80 11.96
CA GLU A 157 15.80 -12.26 11.87
C GLU A 157 16.86 -12.82 12.82
N THR A 158 16.52 -13.82 13.63
CA THR A 158 17.46 -14.45 14.57
C THR A 158 17.42 -15.96 14.44
N GLU A 159 18.59 -16.59 14.34
CA GLU A 159 18.72 -18.04 14.31
C GLU A 159 18.20 -18.67 15.61
N ILE A 160 17.47 -19.77 15.49
CA ILE A 160 17.01 -20.61 16.58
C ILE A 160 17.97 -21.78 16.72
N GLN A 161 18.61 -21.90 17.88
CA GLN A 161 19.49 -23.04 18.19
C GLN A 161 18.80 -23.93 19.21
N ILE A 162 18.68 -25.22 18.91
CA ILE A 162 18.14 -26.22 19.81
C ILE A 162 19.23 -27.25 20.08
N SER A 163 19.62 -27.40 21.34
CA SER A 163 20.60 -28.40 21.74
C SER A 163 20.05 -29.81 21.50
N PRO A 164 20.67 -30.64 20.64
CA PRO A 164 20.17 -32.00 20.39
C PRO A 164 20.30 -32.91 21.61
N LYS A 165 21.11 -32.54 22.61
CA LYS A 165 21.30 -33.31 23.85
C LYS A 165 20.29 -32.96 24.94
N THR A 166 19.89 -31.70 25.03
CA THR A 166 19.14 -31.17 26.18
C THR A 166 17.79 -30.57 25.79
N GLY A 167 17.53 -30.36 24.50
CA GLY A 167 16.38 -29.60 24.01
C GLY A 167 16.44 -28.10 24.33
N ALA A 168 17.53 -27.61 24.93
CA ALA A 168 17.65 -26.21 25.32
C ALA A 168 17.63 -25.30 24.10
N ILE A 169 16.77 -24.28 24.14
CA ILE A 169 16.59 -23.30 23.06
C ILE A 169 17.40 -22.03 23.38
N SER A 170 18.15 -21.52 22.41
CA SER A 170 18.90 -20.26 22.54
C SER A 170 18.94 -19.48 21.23
N ALA A 171 19.05 -18.16 21.32
CA ALA A 171 19.26 -17.30 20.16
C ALA A 171 20.68 -17.46 19.58
N GLY A 172 20.75 -17.61 18.27
CA GLY A 172 22.00 -17.59 17.50
C GLY A 172 22.28 -16.20 16.91
N LYS A 173 22.75 -16.16 15.65
CA LYS A 173 23.05 -14.89 14.98
C LYS A 173 21.77 -14.09 14.70
N THR A 174 21.84 -12.77 14.91
CA THR A 174 20.77 -11.83 14.55
C THR A 174 21.20 -10.94 13.37
N ALA A 175 20.31 -10.79 12.38
CA ALA A 175 20.45 -9.88 11.24
C ALA A 175 19.31 -8.85 11.23
N VAL A 176 19.58 -7.65 10.71
CA VAL A 176 18.55 -6.63 10.46
C VAL A 176 17.99 -6.84 9.05
N ILE A 177 16.67 -6.96 8.95
CA ILE A 177 15.97 -7.16 7.68
C ILE A 177 15.44 -5.82 7.13
N ASP A 178 14.92 -4.96 8.02
CA ASP A 178 14.41 -3.65 7.64
C ASP A 178 14.69 -2.63 8.75
N GLU A 179 15.58 -1.68 8.43
CA GLU A 179 16.03 -0.58 9.30
C GLU A 179 14.92 0.42 9.65
N LYS A 180 13.81 0.45 8.88
CA LYS A 180 12.75 1.46 8.99
C LYS A 180 11.38 0.87 9.29
N TYR A 181 11.28 -0.44 9.47
CA TYR A 181 10.05 -1.20 9.71
C TYR A 181 9.04 -0.49 10.63
N ALA A 182 9.51 0.07 11.74
CA ALA A 182 8.67 0.71 12.76
C ALA A 182 9.20 2.09 13.21
N SER A 183 9.96 2.75 12.34
CA SER A 183 10.64 4.00 12.66
C SER A 183 9.67 5.15 13.04
N GLY A 184 10.01 5.88 14.11
CA GLY A 184 9.30 7.07 14.57
C GLY A 184 7.87 6.83 15.08
N GLY A 185 7.18 7.92 15.43
CA GLY A 185 5.76 7.91 15.78
C GLY A 185 5.40 7.30 17.14
N ASN A 186 4.09 7.30 17.41
CA ASN A 186 3.50 6.72 18.61
C ASN A 186 3.54 5.18 18.53
N PRO A 187 3.91 4.46 19.61
CA PRO A 187 3.87 2.99 19.67
C PRO A 187 2.57 2.36 19.17
N GLU A 188 1.43 3.01 19.37
CA GLU A 188 0.11 2.56 18.93
C GLU A 188 -0.14 2.61 17.42
N HIS A 189 0.77 3.22 16.65
CA HIS A 189 0.63 3.46 15.21
C HIS A 189 1.75 2.83 14.40
N LYS A 190 2.29 1.70 14.86
CA LYS A 190 3.44 1.04 14.22
C LYS A 190 3.10 -0.37 13.67
N PRO A 191 3.75 -0.84 12.58
CA PRO A 191 3.53 -2.16 11.94
C PRO A 191 3.62 -3.44 12.80
N ASN A 192 2.55 -4.21 12.95
CA ASN A 192 2.53 -5.38 13.85
C ASN A 192 1.83 -6.60 13.24
N GLY A 193 1.92 -7.74 13.92
CA GLY A 193 1.21 -8.97 13.53
C GLY A 193 1.75 -9.61 12.25
N MET A 194 3.07 -9.73 12.10
CA MET A 194 3.69 -10.38 10.95
C MET A 194 3.13 -11.80 10.75
N MET A 195 2.35 -11.98 9.68
CA MET A 195 1.61 -13.21 9.39
C MET A 195 2.04 -13.76 8.02
N TYR A 196 2.45 -15.02 7.97
CA TYR A 196 2.65 -15.76 6.72
C TYR A 196 1.29 -16.09 6.11
N ALA A 197 1.06 -15.67 4.87
CA ALA A 197 -0.20 -15.87 4.17
C ALA A 197 -0.11 -16.95 3.10
N LEU A 198 -1.28 -17.36 2.62
CA LEU A 198 -1.46 -18.42 1.62
C LEU A 198 -0.63 -18.21 0.35
N ASP A 199 -0.34 -16.97 -0.02
CA ASP A 199 0.42 -16.59 -1.21
C ASP A 199 1.95 -16.58 -1.02
N ASN A 200 2.42 -17.18 0.07
CA ASN A 200 3.82 -17.27 0.48
C ASN A 200 4.47 -15.92 0.83
N TRP A 201 3.68 -14.84 1.01
CA TRP A 201 4.12 -13.55 1.52
C TRP A 201 3.81 -13.37 3.01
N ARG A 202 4.57 -12.50 3.67
CA ARG A 202 4.32 -12.07 5.04
C ARG A 202 3.73 -10.67 5.08
N TYR A 203 2.58 -10.54 5.73
CA TYR A 203 1.82 -9.30 5.85
C TYR A 203 1.81 -8.77 7.27
N ASN A 204 1.55 -7.47 7.42
CA ASN A 204 1.55 -6.78 8.69
C ASN A 204 0.38 -5.79 8.76
N ALA A 205 -0.23 -5.65 9.92
CA ALA A 205 -1.13 -4.54 10.22
C ALA A 205 -0.35 -3.23 10.30
N LYS A 206 -1.02 -2.09 10.05
CA LYS A 206 -0.46 -0.74 10.08
C LYS A 206 0.72 -0.54 9.11
N SER A 207 0.80 -1.36 8.06
CA SER A 207 1.85 -1.33 7.05
C SER A 207 1.24 -1.33 5.65
N ASP A 208 1.96 -0.74 4.70
CA ASP A 208 1.75 -0.92 3.26
C ASP A 208 2.73 -1.95 2.66
N SER A 209 3.60 -2.57 3.46
CA SER A 209 4.69 -3.43 2.98
C SER A 209 4.44 -4.92 3.29
N ARG A 210 4.79 -5.79 2.33
CA ARG A 210 4.84 -7.25 2.48
C ARG A 210 6.26 -7.79 2.25
N TYR A 211 6.61 -8.91 2.87
CA TYR A 211 7.97 -9.48 2.86
C TYR A 211 7.97 -10.95 2.43
N ARG A 212 8.95 -11.36 1.64
CA ARG A 212 9.20 -12.76 1.28
C ARG A 212 10.70 -12.99 1.16
N LYS A 213 11.13 -14.23 1.38
CA LYS A 213 12.51 -14.65 1.14
C LYS A 213 12.59 -15.31 -0.24
N ILE A 214 13.49 -14.85 -1.11
CA ILE A 214 13.75 -15.38 -2.45
C ILE A 214 15.26 -15.62 -2.53
N ASP A 215 15.68 -16.82 -2.90
CA ASP A 215 17.10 -17.23 -2.94
C ASP A 215 17.88 -16.94 -1.65
N GLY A 216 17.21 -17.07 -0.49
CA GLY A 216 17.79 -16.79 0.82
C GLY A 216 17.84 -15.31 1.21
N GLU A 217 17.43 -14.39 0.34
CA GLU A 217 17.44 -12.95 0.58
C GLU A 217 16.02 -12.41 0.83
N TRP A 218 15.90 -11.48 1.77
CA TRP A 218 14.62 -10.83 2.06
C TRP A 218 14.33 -9.74 1.03
N VAL A 219 13.21 -9.91 0.32
CA VAL A 219 12.63 -8.88 -0.53
C VAL A 219 11.35 -8.34 0.09
N TRP A 220 11.01 -7.11 -0.25
CA TRP A 220 9.76 -6.49 0.15
C TRP A 220 9.22 -5.63 -0.97
N GLU A 221 7.90 -5.47 -0.96
CA GLU A 221 7.22 -4.59 -1.89
C GLU A 221 5.99 -3.94 -1.26
N LYS A 222 5.48 -2.92 -1.94
CA LYS A 222 4.31 -2.17 -1.50
C LYS A 222 3.02 -2.85 -1.92
N THR A 223 2.02 -2.68 -1.08
CA THR A 223 0.61 -3.05 -1.24
C THR A 223 -0.25 -1.90 -0.68
N GLU A 224 -1.54 -2.12 -0.51
CA GLU A 224 -2.43 -1.19 0.19
C GLU A 224 -2.05 -1.06 1.67
N GLY A 225 -2.10 0.16 2.21
CA GLY A 225 -2.02 0.36 3.66
C GLY A 225 -3.28 -0.17 4.36
N ARG A 226 -3.12 -1.06 5.34
CA ARG A 226 -4.24 -1.70 6.04
C ARG A 226 -4.07 -1.78 7.55
N GLY A 227 -5.20 -1.79 8.26
CA GLY A 227 -5.27 -2.09 9.69
C GLY A 227 -4.58 -1.12 10.66
N GLN A 228 -4.61 -1.50 11.93
CA GLN A 228 -3.90 -0.86 13.03
C GLN A 228 -3.34 -1.89 14.01
N TRP A 229 -4.13 -2.90 14.39
CA TRP A 229 -3.75 -3.89 15.41
C TRP A 229 -4.11 -5.32 15.01
N GLY A 230 -3.10 -6.12 14.72
CA GLY A 230 -3.27 -7.50 14.29
C GLY A 230 -3.86 -7.64 12.89
N ILE A 231 -3.66 -8.82 12.35
CA ILE A 231 -4.08 -9.24 11.02
C ILE A 231 -4.30 -10.75 11.07
N SER A 232 -5.27 -11.24 10.32
CA SER A 232 -5.57 -12.66 10.16
C SER A 232 -5.92 -12.93 8.70
N MET A 233 -6.02 -14.21 8.32
CA MET A 233 -6.60 -14.62 7.03
C MET A 233 -7.63 -15.73 7.18
N ASP A 234 -8.50 -15.88 6.17
CA ASP A 234 -9.32 -17.08 5.99
C ASP A 234 -8.61 -18.14 5.13
N ASP A 235 -9.32 -19.21 4.78
CA ASP A 235 -8.82 -20.33 3.98
C ASP A 235 -8.46 -19.98 2.52
N TYR A 236 -8.85 -18.79 2.06
CA TYR A 236 -8.66 -18.33 0.70
C TYR A 236 -7.63 -17.18 0.65
N GLY A 237 -6.89 -16.97 1.74
CA GLY A 237 -5.88 -15.91 1.82
C GLY A 237 -6.45 -14.50 1.91
N ARG A 238 -7.77 -14.33 2.15
CA ARG A 238 -8.37 -13.02 2.35
C ARG A 238 -7.85 -12.42 3.65
N LEU A 239 -7.31 -11.20 3.59
CA LEU A 239 -6.79 -10.53 4.77
C LEU A 239 -7.91 -9.84 5.57
N PHE A 240 -7.83 -9.96 6.89
CA PHE A 240 -8.71 -9.32 7.85
C PHE A 240 -7.89 -8.44 8.78
N THR A 241 -8.31 -7.18 8.91
CA THR A 241 -7.65 -6.19 9.79
C THR A 241 -8.69 -5.35 10.54
N ASN A 242 -8.26 -4.50 11.46
CA ASN A 242 -9.15 -3.62 12.21
C ASN A 242 -8.51 -2.25 12.48
N THR A 243 -9.25 -1.37 13.14
CA THR A 243 -8.70 -0.15 13.77
C THR A 243 -9.32 0.01 15.15
N ASN A 244 -8.80 0.92 15.99
CA ASN A 244 -9.37 1.19 17.32
C ASN A 244 -10.89 1.46 17.34
N SER A 245 -11.50 1.85 16.22
CA SER A 245 -12.92 2.23 16.15
C SER A 245 -13.71 1.44 15.09
N ASN A 246 -13.13 0.36 14.57
CA ASN A 246 -13.75 -0.51 13.60
C ASN A 246 -13.33 -1.95 13.86
N PHE A 247 -14.30 -2.78 14.25
CA PHE A 247 -14.08 -4.18 14.61
C PHE A 247 -13.35 -5.01 13.57
N VAL A 248 -13.72 -4.89 12.29
CA VAL A 248 -13.08 -5.65 11.22
C VAL A 248 -13.27 -4.99 9.86
N THR A 249 -12.25 -5.11 9.02
CA THR A 249 -12.22 -4.82 7.60
C THR A 249 -11.66 -6.07 6.91
N ALA A 250 -12.45 -6.68 6.03
CA ALA A 250 -12.04 -7.82 5.21
C ALA A 250 -11.72 -7.32 3.80
N ASP A 251 -10.57 -7.69 3.25
CA ASP A 251 -10.19 -7.33 1.88
C ASP A 251 -11.11 -8.04 0.88
N ALA A 252 -11.52 -7.34 -0.18
CA ALA A 252 -12.36 -7.89 -1.25
C ALA A 252 -11.54 -8.35 -2.46
N VAL A 253 -10.26 -8.02 -2.49
CA VAL A 253 -9.33 -8.27 -3.60
C VAL A 253 -7.96 -8.64 -3.05
N ALA A 254 -7.16 -9.35 -3.84
CA ALA A 254 -5.81 -9.75 -3.43
C ALA A 254 -4.90 -8.53 -3.16
N PRO A 255 -3.96 -8.60 -2.19
CA PRO A 255 -3.08 -7.49 -1.88
C PRO A 255 -2.22 -7.03 -3.07
N GLY A 256 -2.11 -5.71 -3.25
CA GLY A 256 -1.33 -5.06 -4.30
C GLY A 256 -2.08 -4.83 -5.60
N VAL A 257 -3.21 -5.51 -5.83
CA VAL A 257 -3.93 -5.39 -7.10
C VAL A 257 -4.61 -4.04 -7.29
N THR A 258 -4.77 -3.20 -6.26
CA THR A 258 -5.40 -1.87 -6.45
C THR A 258 -4.39 -0.78 -6.78
N ILE A 259 -3.09 -1.10 -6.70
CA ILE A 259 -1.98 -0.18 -6.97
C ILE A 259 -1.08 -0.65 -8.13
N ARG A 260 -1.40 -1.80 -8.74
CA ARG A 260 -0.62 -2.42 -9.83
C ARG A 260 -0.53 -1.50 -11.04
N ASN A 261 -1.66 -0.96 -11.52
CA ASN A 261 -1.66 0.01 -12.61
C ASN A 261 -1.48 1.45 -12.09
N ARG A 262 -0.31 2.06 -12.35
CA ARG A 262 -0.01 3.46 -11.95
C ARG A 262 -0.93 4.50 -12.61
N ASN A 263 -1.52 4.16 -13.76
CA ASN A 263 -2.41 5.01 -14.52
C ASN A 263 -3.87 4.91 -14.05
N GLN A 264 -4.22 3.93 -13.23
CA GLN A 264 -5.57 3.79 -12.68
C GLN A 264 -5.73 4.59 -11.38
N GLU A 265 -6.97 5.03 -11.13
CA GLU A 265 -7.46 5.32 -9.79
C GLU A 265 -8.50 4.25 -9.47
N PHE A 266 -8.15 3.25 -8.66
CA PHE A 266 -9.04 2.11 -8.42
C PHE A 266 -10.24 2.53 -7.58
N ARG A 267 -11.46 2.38 -8.13
CA ARG A 267 -12.72 2.85 -7.54
C ARG A 267 -13.65 1.75 -7.05
N GLY A 268 -13.41 0.50 -7.45
CA GLY A 268 -14.20 -0.64 -7.01
C GLY A 268 -14.16 -0.84 -5.49
N ARG A 269 -15.16 -1.57 -4.95
CA ARG A 269 -15.22 -1.90 -3.51
C ARG A 269 -14.04 -2.81 -3.14
N LYS A 270 -13.04 -2.23 -2.47
CA LYS A 270 -11.78 -2.92 -2.09
C LYS A 270 -11.88 -3.74 -0.81
N ASN A 271 -12.88 -3.48 0.02
CA ASN A 271 -13.08 -4.14 1.30
C ASN A 271 -14.53 -4.10 1.78
N THR A 272 -14.81 -4.94 2.78
CA THR A 272 -16.07 -5.02 3.52
C THR A 272 -15.80 -4.73 4.99
N ARG A 273 -16.70 -3.98 5.63
CA ARG A 273 -16.65 -3.70 7.07
C ARG A 273 -17.94 -4.18 7.71
N MET A 274 -17.86 -4.55 8.99
CA MET A 274 -19.05 -4.84 9.79
C MET A 274 -19.86 -3.56 10.00
N GLY A 275 -21.14 -3.57 9.63
CA GLY A 275 -22.00 -2.39 9.74
C GLY A 275 -22.35 -2.06 11.19
N ASN A 276 -22.86 -3.06 11.92
CA ASN A 276 -23.22 -2.92 13.32
C ASN A 276 -21.98 -3.02 14.23
N GLN A 277 -21.57 -1.90 14.82
CA GLN A 277 -20.41 -1.82 15.73
C GLN A 277 -20.80 -1.88 17.22
N LYS A 278 -22.04 -2.26 17.56
CA LYS A 278 -22.52 -2.22 18.94
C LYS A 278 -21.81 -3.23 19.84
N THR A 279 -21.60 -2.85 21.10
CA THR A 279 -20.95 -3.68 22.13
C THR A 279 -21.87 -3.96 23.31
N TRP A 280 -21.65 -5.09 23.98
CA TRP A 280 -22.40 -5.55 25.15
C TRP A 280 -21.48 -6.03 26.28
N PRO A 281 -20.68 -5.13 26.90
CA PRO A 281 -19.84 -5.51 28.04
C PRO A 281 -20.69 -5.91 29.25
N SER A 282 -20.16 -6.77 30.12
CA SER A 282 -20.84 -7.22 31.34
C SER A 282 -20.62 -6.31 32.56
N ARG A 283 -19.85 -5.22 32.39
CA ARG A 283 -19.53 -4.25 33.46
C ARG A 283 -19.48 -2.82 32.93
N ILE A 284 -19.55 -1.85 33.84
CA ILE A 284 -19.34 -0.41 33.54
C ILE A 284 -17.90 -0.20 33.04
N THR A 285 -17.72 0.58 31.96
CA THR A 285 -16.45 0.72 31.21
C THR A 285 -15.93 2.16 31.19
N CYS A 286 -15.87 2.83 32.33
CA CYS A 286 -15.35 4.20 32.41
C CYS A 286 -13.82 4.31 32.26
N GLY A 287 -13.07 3.21 32.36
CA GLY A 287 -11.61 3.14 32.19
C GLY A 287 -11.11 3.22 30.75
N ILE A 288 -11.73 4.05 29.92
CA ILE A 288 -11.42 4.21 28.49
C ILE A 288 -11.18 5.68 28.13
N ASN A 289 -10.37 5.93 27.11
CA ASN A 289 -10.04 7.30 26.72
C ASN A 289 -11.28 8.12 26.33
N ARG A 290 -12.23 7.55 25.59
CA ARG A 290 -13.40 8.26 25.04
C ARG A 290 -14.64 8.20 25.94
N GLY A 291 -14.51 7.81 27.21
CA GLY A 291 -15.65 7.66 28.12
C GLY A 291 -16.36 8.98 28.45
N TYR A 292 -15.69 10.11 28.22
CA TYR A 292 -16.26 11.46 28.38
C TYR A 292 -17.10 11.93 27.17
N LEU A 293 -17.12 11.18 26.06
CA LEU A 293 -17.84 11.56 24.84
C LEU A 293 -19.24 10.96 24.79
N ASP A 294 -20.21 11.79 24.41
CA ASP A 294 -21.59 11.35 24.19
C ASP A 294 -21.66 10.19 23.18
N GLY A 295 -22.45 9.18 23.55
CA GLY A 295 -22.72 8.02 22.72
C GLY A 295 -21.65 6.93 22.74
N TYR A 296 -20.56 7.06 23.49
CA TYR A 296 -19.61 5.96 23.72
C TYR A 296 -20.03 5.07 24.89
N LEU A 297 -20.54 5.66 25.95
CA LEU A 297 -21.13 4.97 27.09
C LEU A 297 -22.65 5.22 27.09
N ASP A 298 -23.44 4.20 27.46
CA ASP A 298 -24.88 4.35 27.67
C ASP A 298 -25.19 5.07 29.00
N GLU A 299 -26.48 5.26 29.32
CA GLU A 299 -26.91 5.91 30.56
C GLU A 299 -26.45 5.18 31.84
N ASN A 300 -26.04 3.91 31.74
CA ASN A 300 -25.57 3.09 32.84
C ASN A 300 -24.03 2.93 32.86
N GLY A 301 -23.33 3.53 31.89
CA GLY A 301 -21.86 3.52 31.80
C GLY A 301 -21.27 2.32 31.07
N PHE A 302 -22.06 1.54 30.33
CA PHE A 302 -21.57 0.43 29.50
C PHE A 302 -21.13 0.93 28.12
N LEU A 303 -20.03 0.37 27.62
CA LEU A 303 -19.53 0.65 26.28
C LEU A 303 -20.58 0.25 25.24
N THR A 304 -20.89 1.17 24.32
CA THR A 304 -21.87 0.92 23.25
C THR A 304 -21.24 0.78 21.86
N ARG A 305 -19.96 1.14 21.70
CA ARG A 305 -19.20 1.05 20.44
C ARG A 305 -17.69 0.91 20.73
N PRO A 306 -16.90 0.31 19.82
CA PRO A 306 -15.51 0.02 20.08
C PRO A 306 -14.64 1.27 20.24
N THR A 307 -13.63 1.17 21.10
CA THR A 307 -12.65 2.24 21.33
C THR A 307 -11.20 1.78 21.26
N ALA A 308 -10.97 0.47 21.34
CA ALA A 308 -9.66 -0.12 21.47
C ALA A 308 -9.54 -1.48 20.77
N VAL A 309 -10.21 -1.66 19.62
CA VAL A 309 -10.16 -2.96 18.91
C VAL A 309 -8.71 -3.31 18.65
N SER A 310 -8.36 -4.54 18.99
CA SER A 310 -7.00 -5.08 18.94
C SER A 310 -6.96 -6.34 18.08
N GLY A 311 -6.03 -7.27 18.29
CA GLY A 311 -5.86 -8.42 17.41
C GLY A 311 -7.13 -9.24 17.18
N LEU A 312 -7.14 -10.10 16.17
CA LEU A 312 -8.31 -10.90 15.80
C LEU A 312 -7.90 -12.28 15.29
N ALA A 313 -8.86 -13.20 15.27
CA ALA A 313 -8.73 -14.49 14.60
C ALA A 313 -9.92 -14.75 13.69
N VAL A 314 -9.65 -15.33 12.52
CA VAL A 314 -10.64 -16.10 11.76
C VAL A 314 -10.52 -17.55 12.25
N TYR A 315 -11.57 -18.08 12.88
CA TYR A 315 -11.49 -19.41 13.46
C TYR A 315 -11.52 -20.49 12.38
N ARG A 316 -10.40 -21.20 12.25
CA ARG A 316 -10.21 -22.29 11.28
C ARG A 316 -9.82 -23.61 11.97
N GLY A 317 -10.19 -23.73 13.25
CA GLY A 317 -9.94 -24.91 14.06
C GLY A 317 -11.04 -25.95 13.91
N HIS A 318 -10.78 -27.17 14.38
CA HIS A 318 -11.67 -28.33 14.23
C HIS A 318 -12.27 -28.82 15.56
N GLN A 319 -12.06 -28.06 16.65
CA GLN A 319 -12.58 -28.35 17.99
C GLN A 319 -13.95 -27.74 18.25
N PHE A 320 -14.27 -26.60 17.64
CA PHE A 320 -15.56 -25.95 17.83
C PHE A 320 -16.59 -26.57 16.87
N PRO A 321 -17.89 -26.44 17.16
CA PRO A 321 -18.94 -26.85 16.23
C PRO A 321 -18.78 -26.19 14.85
N GLU A 322 -19.29 -26.85 13.81
CA GLU A 322 -19.11 -26.45 12.41
C GLU A 322 -19.58 -25.01 12.13
N GLU A 323 -20.64 -24.55 12.81
CA GLU A 323 -21.17 -23.18 12.67
C GLU A 323 -20.22 -22.09 13.20
N PHE A 324 -19.12 -22.45 13.84
CA PHE A 324 -18.04 -21.55 14.25
C PHE A 324 -16.92 -21.45 13.24
N TYR A 325 -16.78 -22.43 12.34
CA TYR A 325 -15.73 -22.43 11.33
C TYR A 325 -15.90 -21.23 10.39
N GLY A 326 -14.83 -20.46 10.18
CA GLY A 326 -14.82 -19.23 9.40
C GLY A 326 -15.36 -17.99 10.14
N ASN A 327 -15.87 -18.11 11.37
CA ASN A 327 -16.32 -16.94 12.13
C ASN A 327 -15.14 -16.11 12.66
N LEU A 328 -15.43 -14.84 12.90
CA LEU A 328 -14.47 -13.85 13.34
C LEU A 328 -14.55 -13.67 14.85
N PHE A 329 -13.40 -13.68 15.53
CA PHE A 329 -13.26 -13.38 16.95
C PHE A 329 -12.49 -12.07 17.10
N LEU A 330 -13.18 -11.03 17.58
CA LEU A 330 -12.77 -9.64 17.52
C LEU A 330 -12.63 -9.07 18.93
N ASN A 331 -11.39 -8.75 19.32
CA ASN A 331 -11.08 -8.34 20.69
C ASN A 331 -11.33 -6.84 20.92
N GLU A 332 -12.14 -6.48 21.92
CA GLU A 332 -12.30 -5.11 22.43
C GLU A 332 -11.85 -5.07 23.90
N PRO A 333 -10.54 -4.98 24.16
CA PRO A 333 -9.97 -4.96 25.51
C PRO A 333 -10.50 -3.80 26.36
N GLY A 334 -10.86 -2.66 25.75
CA GLY A 334 -11.46 -1.52 26.45
C GLY A 334 -12.78 -1.87 27.13
N GLY A 335 -13.60 -2.69 26.47
CA GLY A 335 -14.86 -3.23 26.99
C GLY A 335 -14.73 -4.57 27.71
N ASN A 336 -13.52 -5.09 27.90
CA ASN A 336 -13.24 -6.39 28.52
C ASN A 336 -14.02 -7.55 27.85
N LEU A 337 -14.11 -7.53 26.51
CA LEU A 337 -14.94 -8.47 25.74
C LEU A 337 -14.25 -8.98 24.46
N VAL A 338 -14.71 -10.14 23.99
CA VAL A 338 -14.44 -10.66 22.63
C VAL A 338 -15.78 -10.83 21.92
N LYS A 339 -15.93 -10.18 20.78
CA LYS A 339 -17.10 -10.27 19.92
C LYS A 339 -16.92 -11.41 18.91
N ARG A 340 -17.96 -12.21 18.70
CA ARG A 340 -18.06 -13.11 17.55
C ARG A 340 -18.86 -12.42 16.44
N ALA A 341 -18.37 -12.48 15.22
CA ALA A 341 -19.08 -12.05 14.03
C ALA A 341 -19.10 -13.17 12.98
N VAL A 342 -20.17 -13.20 12.19
CA VAL A 342 -20.37 -14.15 11.09
C VAL A 342 -20.20 -13.41 9.78
N MET A 343 -19.48 -14.00 8.86
CA MET A 343 -19.29 -13.47 7.51
C MET A 343 -20.04 -14.35 6.51
N THR A 344 -20.95 -13.74 5.77
CA THR A 344 -21.79 -14.44 4.79
C THR A 344 -21.57 -13.87 3.40
N GLU A 345 -21.47 -14.75 2.41
CA GLU A 345 -21.35 -14.37 1.02
C GLU A 345 -22.70 -13.91 0.47
N SER A 346 -22.71 -12.75 -0.18
CA SER A 346 -23.89 -12.23 -0.88
C SER A 346 -24.01 -12.88 -2.27
N PRO A 347 -25.21 -13.00 -2.87
CA PRO A 347 -25.40 -13.64 -4.18
C PRO A 347 -24.58 -13.03 -5.33
N ASP A 348 -24.18 -11.78 -5.21
CA ASP A 348 -23.32 -11.06 -6.17
C ASP A 348 -21.81 -11.33 -5.93
N GLY A 349 -21.46 -12.29 -5.07
CA GLY A 349 -20.09 -12.58 -4.65
C GLY A 349 -19.50 -11.52 -3.72
N GLY A 350 -20.31 -10.60 -3.20
CA GLY A 350 -19.95 -9.68 -2.13
C GLY A 350 -19.94 -10.37 -0.76
N TRP A 351 -19.70 -9.58 0.29
CA TRP A 351 -19.71 -10.08 1.66
C TRP A 351 -20.44 -9.13 2.59
N GLU A 352 -21.11 -9.74 3.56
CA GLU A 352 -21.70 -9.09 4.72
C GLU A 352 -21.05 -9.66 5.98
N ILE A 353 -20.81 -8.80 6.96
CA ILE A 353 -20.24 -9.19 8.25
C ILE A 353 -21.17 -8.63 9.32
N GLU A 354 -21.73 -9.52 10.14
CA GLU A 354 -22.70 -9.17 11.16
C GLU A 354 -22.31 -9.78 12.52
N PRO A 355 -22.60 -9.11 13.65
CA PRO A 355 -22.45 -9.70 14.97
C PRO A 355 -23.25 -11.00 15.09
N ALA A 356 -22.67 -12.02 15.73
CA ALA A 356 -23.36 -13.29 15.96
C ALA A 356 -24.50 -13.16 16.99
N TYR A 357 -24.50 -12.10 17.82
CA TYR A 357 -25.46 -11.91 18.90
C TYR A 357 -25.94 -10.45 19.01
N GLU A 358 -27.13 -10.30 19.57
CA GLU A 358 -27.68 -9.04 20.08
C GLU A 358 -27.84 -9.16 21.61
N GLY A 359 -27.41 -8.15 22.37
CA GLY A 359 -27.55 -8.10 23.83
C GLY A 359 -26.48 -8.86 24.63
N ARG A 360 -25.55 -9.56 23.97
CA ARG A 360 -24.42 -10.28 24.61
C ARG A 360 -23.19 -10.33 23.71
N GLU A 361 -22.07 -10.82 24.24
CA GLU A 361 -20.84 -11.11 23.48
C GLU A 361 -20.44 -12.58 23.62
N PHE A 362 -19.45 -13.01 22.82
CA PHE A 362 -18.90 -14.37 22.93
C PHE A 362 -18.15 -14.55 24.25
N PHE A 363 -17.39 -13.54 24.66
CA PHE A 363 -16.69 -13.50 25.93
C PHE A 363 -16.84 -12.12 26.57
N THR A 364 -17.01 -12.07 27.89
CA THR A 364 -16.90 -10.85 28.69
C THR A 364 -16.22 -11.14 30.03
N SER A 365 -15.60 -10.13 30.63
CA SER A 365 -14.98 -10.20 31.96
C SER A 365 -15.51 -9.11 32.89
N LEU A 366 -15.84 -9.50 34.13
CA LEU A 366 -16.11 -8.55 35.22
C LEU A 366 -14.83 -7.94 35.81
N ASP A 367 -13.66 -8.57 35.60
CA ASP A 367 -12.35 -8.01 35.94
C ASP A 367 -11.92 -6.96 34.90
N GLU A 368 -11.82 -5.70 35.31
CA GLU A 368 -11.39 -4.58 34.48
C GLU A 368 -9.96 -4.73 33.94
N ARG A 369 -9.11 -5.43 34.68
CA ARG A 369 -7.70 -5.61 34.33
C ARG A 369 -7.49 -6.71 33.32
N SER A 370 -8.45 -7.62 33.12
CA SER A 370 -8.36 -8.60 32.04
C SER A 370 -8.58 -7.90 30.69
N ARG A 371 -7.51 -7.80 29.92
CA ARG A 371 -7.44 -7.08 28.64
C ARG A 371 -7.03 -8.06 27.56
N ILE A 372 -8.03 -8.72 26.96
CA ILE A 372 -7.78 -9.58 25.80
C ILE A 372 -7.36 -8.69 24.62
N VAL A 373 -6.09 -8.73 24.26
CA VAL A 373 -5.48 -7.87 23.23
C VAL A 373 -5.24 -8.59 21.92
N ASN A 374 -5.33 -9.93 21.92
CA ASN A 374 -5.13 -10.74 20.74
C ASN A 374 -5.74 -12.14 20.90
N CYS A 375 -5.99 -12.84 19.80
CA CYS A 375 -6.44 -14.22 19.81
C CYS A 375 -5.95 -14.99 18.57
N TYR A 376 -5.85 -16.31 18.69
CA TYR A 376 -5.26 -17.19 17.66
C TYR A 376 -5.94 -18.56 17.62
N THR A 377 -6.13 -19.12 16.43
CA THR A 377 -6.42 -20.56 16.28
C THR A 377 -5.14 -21.34 16.57
N ALA A 378 -5.23 -22.31 17.47
CA ALA A 378 -4.08 -23.09 17.95
C ALA A 378 -3.94 -24.45 17.23
N PRO A 379 -2.77 -25.12 17.35
CA PRO A 379 -2.52 -26.43 16.75
C PRO A 379 -3.54 -27.50 17.15
N ASP A 380 -3.97 -27.49 18.41
CA ASP A 380 -4.98 -28.41 18.96
C ASP A 380 -6.42 -28.12 18.48
N GLY A 381 -6.60 -27.13 17.61
CA GLY A 381 -7.88 -26.72 17.04
C GLY A 381 -8.69 -25.77 17.92
N THR A 382 -8.21 -25.39 19.10
CA THR A 382 -8.92 -24.45 19.99
C THR A 382 -8.60 -22.98 19.68
N LEU A 383 -9.23 -22.05 20.41
CA LEU A 383 -8.96 -20.60 20.31
C LEU A 383 -8.17 -20.14 21.55
N TYR A 384 -7.02 -19.50 21.35
CA TYR A 384 -6.23 -18.92 22.43
C TYR A 384 -6.50 -17.43 22.55
N LEU A 385 -6.61 -16.92 23.77
CA LEU A 385 -6.77 -15.51 24.10
C LEU A 385 -5.52 -14.99 24.82
N VAL A 386 -4.99 -13.86 24.35
CA VAL A 386 -3.82 -13.20 24.94
C VAL A 386 -4.30 -12.06 25.83
N ASP A 387 -4.10 -12.22 27.13
CA ASP A 387 -4.50 -11.25 28.15
C ASP A 387 -3.28 -10.46 28.64
N MET A 388 -3.22 -9.16 28.34
CA MET A 388 -2.13 -8.29 28.80
C MET A 388 -2.18 -8.05 30.33
N TYR A 389 -3.32 -8.36 30.97
CA TYR A 389 -3.65 -8.17 32.38
C TYR A 389 -3.09 -6.90 33.02
N ARG A 390 -3.76 -5.76 32.78
CA ARG A 390 -3.36 -4.45 33.30
C ARG A 390 -4.49 -3.44 33.23
N GLY A 391 -4.39 -2.38 34.02
CA GLY A 391 -5.42 -1.34 34.04
C GLY A 391 -5.32 -0.36 32.86
N ILE A 392 -4.12 0.15 32.56
CA ILE A 392 -3.85 1.07 31.44
C ILE A 392 -3.67 0.30 30.14
N LEU A 393 -4.42 0.68 29.10
CA LEU A 393 -4.31 0.11 27.74
C LEU A 393 -3.92 1.16 26.67
N GLN A 394 -3.93 2.46 26.99
CA GLN A 394 -3.61 3.53 26.06
C GLN A 394 -2.28 4.20 26.41
N HIS A 395 -1.52 4.56 25.39
CA HIS A 395 -0.28 5.32 25.48
C HIS A 395 -0.54 6.74 26.01
N ALA A 396 0.46 7.32 26.70
CA ALA A 396 0.36 8.61 27.39
C ALA A 396 -0.10 9.77 26.48
N ALA A 397 0.17 9.69 25.18
CA ALA A 397 -0.31 10.65 24.18
C ALA A 397 -1.85 10.74 24.06
N TYR A 398 -2.56 9.72 24.55
CA TYR A 398 -4.02 9.63 24.51
C TYR A 398 -4.65 9.58 25.89
N VAL A 399 -3.89 9.65 26.97
CA VAL A 399 -4.45 9.74 28.31
C VAL A 399 -5.05 11.15 28.45
N THR A 400 -6.37 11.25 28.57
CA THR A 400 -7.11 12.50 28.83
C THR A 400 -7.21 12.80 30.31
N THR A 401 -7.60 14.02 30.69
CA THR A 401 -7.89 14.40 32.09
C THR A 401 -8.95 13.47 32.68
N TYR A 402 -9.99 13.12 31.91
CA TYR A 402 -10.99 12.12 32.29
C TYR A 402 -10.35 10.77 32.61
N LEU A 403 -9.61 10.19 31.66
CA LEU A 403 -9.03 8.86 31.82
C LEU A 403 -7.98 8.84 32.94
N ARG A 404 -7.17 9.90 33.06
CA ARG A 404 -6.19 10.03 34.14
C ARG A 404 -6.86 9.91 35.51
N LYS A 405 -7.96 10.64 35.72
CA LYS A 405 -8.73 10.55 36.96
C LYS A 405 -9.25 9.13 37.20
N GLN A 406 -9.76 8.48 36.16
CA GLN A 406 -10.22 7.08 36.26
C GLN A 406 -9.10 6.10 36.59
N ILE A 407 -7.85 6.38 36.16
CA ILE A 407 -6.68 5.57 36.49
C ILE A 407 -6.27 5.78 37.94
N GLU A 408 -6.17 7.04 38.37
CA GLU A 408 -5.73 7.42 39.73
C GLU A 408 -6.73 6.98 40.80
N ASP A 409 -8.03 7.27 40.62
CA ASP A 409 -9.08 6.94 41.60
C ASP A 409 -9.22 5.42 41.83
N ARG A 410 -8.82 4.61 40.84
CA ARG A 410 -9.01 3.15 40.84
C ARG A 410 -7.69 2.37 40.79
N ALA A 411 -6.56 3.07 40.97
CA ALA A 411 -5.20 2.53 40.98
C ALA A 411 -4.88 1.62 39.77
N LEU A 412 -5.25 2.03 38.56
CA LEU A 412 -5.12 1.20 37.34
C LEU A 412 -3.73 1.21 36.71
N ASP A 413 -2.84 2.09 37.17
CA ASP A 413 -1.47 2.20 36.68
C ASP A 413 -0.58 1.03 37.12
N MET A 414 -0.85 0.45 38.29
CA MET A 414 -0.11 -0.68 38.84
C MET A 414 -1.03 -1.79 39.36
N PRO A 415 -0.54 -3.03 39.53
CA PRO A 415 0.72 -3.55 39.00
C PRO A 415 0.66 -3.80 37.48
N VAL A 416 1.83 -3.94 36.87
CA VAL A 416 2.06 -4.42 35.50
C VAL A 416 2.77 -5.78 35.54
N GLY A 417 2.83 -6.51 34.42
CA GLY A 417 3.58 -7.77 34.33
C GLY A 417 2.87 -9.00 34.89
N LEU A 418 1.54 -9.03 34.82
CA LEU A 418 0.69 -10.14 35.33
C LEU A 418 -0.12 -10.82 34.20
N GLY A 419 0.38 -10.72 32.98
CA GLY A 419 -0.26 -11.17 31.75
C GLY A 419 -0.37 -12.69 31.63
N ARG A 420 -1.33 -13.12 30.81
CA ARG A 420 -1.81 -14.50 30.79
C ARG A 420 -2.16 -14.94 29.38
N ILE A 421 -2.18 -16.25 29.19
CA ILE A 421 -2.69 -16.90 27.98
C ILE A 421 -3.77 -17.86 28.42
N TRP A 422 -4.94 -17.73 27.78
CA TRP A 422 -6.11 -18.56 28.03
C TRP A 422 -6.43 -19.39 26.80
N ARG A 423 -6.97 -20.59 27.02
CA ARG A 423 -7.51 -21.47 25.97
C ARG A 423 -9.02 -21.52 26.09
N VAL A 424 -9.74 -21.34 25.00
CA VAL A 424 -11.18 -21.51 24.90
C VAL A 424 -11.45 -22.83 24.20
N ARG A 425 -12.13 -23.74 24.89
CA ARG A 425 -12.43 -25.09 24.41
C ARG A 425 -13.94 -25.31 24.42
N HIS A 426 -14.46 -26.00 23.42
CA HIS A 426 -15.84 -26.47 23.42
C HIS A 426 -15.96 -27.75 24.28
N GLU A 427 -17.00 -27.86 25.10
CA GLU A 427 -17.19 -28.99 26.03
C GLU A 427 -17.28 -30.33 25.31
N ASN A 428 -17.88 -30.34 24.12
CA ASN A 428 -17.99 -31.51 23.25
C ASN A 428 -17.01 -31.42 22.06
N GLY A 429 -15.88 -30.74 22.23
CA GLY A 429 -14.87 -30.66 21.19
C GLY A 429 -14.28 -32.02 20.83
N ASN A 430 -13.85 -32.17 19.58
CA ASN A 430 -13.23 -33.40 19.09
C ASN A 430 -11.92 -33.72 19.85
N ASP A 431 -11.41 -34.94 19.69
CA ASP A 431 -10.03 -35.25 20.10
C ASP A 431 -9.06 -34.31 19.38
N PRO A 432 -8.18 -33.54 20.08
CA PRO A 432 -7.19 -32.68 19.43
C PRO A 432 -6.16 -33.46 18.59
N GLY A 433 -6.07 -34.79 18.75
CA GLY A 433 -5.07 -35.61 18.10
C GLY A 433 -3.71 -35.52 18.78
N ALA A 434 -2.69 -36.09 18.13
CA ALA A 434 -1.31 -36.02 18.62
C ALA A 434 -0.75 -34.61 18.46
N ALA A 435 0.12 -34.22 19.40
CA ALA A 435 0.88 -32.97 19.27
C ALA A 435 1.70 -32.95 17.96
N PRO A 436 1.80 -31.79 17.30
CA PRO A 436 2.53 -31.66 16.04
C PRO A 436 4.03 -31.90 16.22
N LYS A 437 4.64 -32.50 15.18
CA LYS A 437 6.06 -32.91 15.13
C LYS A 437 6.69 -32.58 13.78
N MET A 438 6.25 -31.50 13.15
CA MET A 438 6.59 -31.17 11.75
C MET A 438 8.09 -30.90 11.55
N GLN A 439 8.83 -30.55 12.61
CA GLN A 439 10.28 -30.35 12.51
C GLN A 439 11.02 -31.67 12.29
N GLU A 440 10.46 -32.80 12.73
CA GLU A 440 11.04 -34.14 12.54
C GLU A 440 10.54 -34.86 11.28
N GLU A 441 9.37 -34.49 10.76
CA GLU A 441 8.76 -35.08 9.57
C GLU A 441 9.53 -34.72 8.28
N SER A 442 9.57 -35.65 7.33
CA SER A 442 10.07 -35.42 5.97
C SER A 442 9.12 -34.54 5.15
N SER A 443 9.62 -33.93 4.08
CA SER A 443 8.78 -33.09 3.20
C SER A 443 7.63 -33.88 2.56
N VAL A 444 7.82 -35.18 2.28
CA VAL A 444 6.74 -36.05 1.79
C VAL A 444 5.65 -36.24 2.84
N GLU A 445 6.01 -36.44 4.11
CA GLU A 445 5.05 -36.59 5.21
C GLU A 445 4.26 -35.28 5.44
N LEU A 446 4.93 -34.12 5.34
CA LEU A 446 4.29 -32.81 5.49
C LEU A 446 3.19 -32.54 4.45
N VAL A 447 3.26 -33.12 3.26
CA VAL A 447 2.21 -32.94 2.23
C VAL A 447 0.86 -33.46 2.72
N ALA A 448 0.83 -34.49 3.57
CA ALA A 448 -0.41 -35.00 4.14
C ALA A 448 -1.15 -33.95 4.99
N HIS A 449 -0.41 -33.09 5.69
CA HIS A 449 -0.98 -32.04 6.56
C HIS A 449 -1.69 -30.94 5.78
N LEU A 450 -1.46 -30.80 4.48
CA LEU A 450 -2.22 -29.86 3.62
C LEU A 450 -3.71 -30.22 3.51
N SER A 451 -4.08 -31.46 3.88
CA SER A 451 -5.48 -31.91 3.94
C SER A 451 -6.09 -31.85 5.34
N HIS A 452 -5.33 -31.42 6.35
CA HIS A 452 -5.77 -31.44 7.75
C HIS A 452 -6.98 -30.49 7.97
N PRO A 453 -7.97 -30.83 8.83
CA PRO A 453 -9.16 -30.00 9.03
C PRO A 453 -8.85 -28.64 9.71
N ASN A 454 -7.84 -28.58 10.59
CA ASN A 454 -7.35 -27.33 11.17
C ASN A 454 -6.47 -26.54 10.20
N GLY A 455 -6.83 -25.28 9.92
CA GLY A 455 -6.06 -24.39 9.05
C GLY A 455 -4.64 -24.12 9.52
N TRP A 456 -4.37 -24.16 10.83
CA TRP A 456 -3.01 -24.00 11.35
C TRP A 456 -2.03 -25.06 10.80
N TRP A 457 -2.48 -26.31 10.71
CA TRP A 457 -1.66 -27.41 10.21
C TRP A 457 -1.34 -27.22 8.73
N ARG A 458 -2.35 -26.84 7.94
CA ARG A 458 -2.17 -26.60 6.49
C ARG A 458 -1.22 -25.43 6.23
N ASP A 459 -1.45 -24.30 6.88
CA ASP A 459 -0.62 -23.09 6.74
C ASP A 459 0.83 -23.34 7.16
N THR A 460 1.03 -24.06 8.28
CA THR A 460 2.36 -24.35 8.81
C THR A 460 3.11 -25.36 7.93
N ALA A 461 2.44 -26.42 7.49
CA ALA A 461 3.04 -27.39 6.58
C ALA A 461 3.41 -26.76 5.23
N GLN A 462 2.53 -25.96 4.63
CA GLN A 462 2.87 -25.21 3.40
C GLN A 462 4.11 -24.33 3.60
N ARG A 463 4.14 -23.52 4.68
CA ARG A 463 5.30 -22.66 4.98
C ARG A 463 6.59 -23.48 5.07
N ILE A 464 6.59 -24.57 5.85
CA ILE A 464 7.77 -25.41 6.04
C ILE A 464 8.20 -26.06 4.72
N LEU A 465 7.27 -26.56 3.91
CA LEU A 465 7.55 -27.14 2.60
C LEU A 465 8.24 -26.14 1.67
N VAL A 466 7.67 -24.94 1.55
CA VAL A 466 8.24 -23.86 0.72
C VAL A 466 9.62 -23.44 1.24
N GLU A 467 9.79 -23.29 2.55
CA GLU A 467 11.06 -22.86 3.17
C GLU A 467 12.16 -23.93 3.16
N ARG A 468 11.79 -25.22 3.10
CA ARG A 468 12.75 -26.32 2.89
C ARG A 468 13.22 -26.40 1.44
N ALA A 469 12.37 -26.01 0.49
CA ALA A 469 12.63 -26.11 -0.95
C ALA A 469 13.07 -27.53 -1.39
N ASP A 470 12.48 -28.56 -0.77
CA ASP A 470 12.82 -29.96 -1.01
C ASP A 470 12.01 -30.52 -2.18
N GLU A 471 12.69 -30.87 -3.27
CA GLU A 471 12.05 -31.35 -4.49
C GLU A 471 11.31 -32.69 -4.31
N SER A 472 11.58 -33.45 -3.24
CA SER A 472 10.86 -34.70 -2.96
C SER A 472 9.36 -34.49 -2.68
N ALA A 473 8.93 -33.27 -2.34
CA ALA A 473 7.52 -32.94 -2.14
C ALA A 473 6.75 -32.71 -3.46
N VAL A 474 7.43 -32.47 -4.60
CA VAL A 474 6.78 -32.02 -5.85
C VAL A 474 5.78 -33.04 -6.38
N GLU A 475 6.19 -34.30 -6.56
CA GLU A 475 5.30 -35.34 -7.08
C GLU A 475 4.09 -35.60 -6.16
N PRO A 476 4.25 -35.73 -4.81
CA PRO A 476 3.12 -35.78 -3.89
C PRO A 476 2.17 -34.58 -3.96
N LEU A 477 2.70 -33.36 -4.16
CA LEU A 477 1.88 -32.15 -4.30
C LEU A 477 1.07 -32.16 -5.60
N GLN A 478 1.66 -32.59 -6.71
CA GLN A 478 0.99 -32.73 -8.00
C GLN A 478 -0.12 -33.79 -7.92
N GLU A 479 0.15 -34.91 -7.27
CA GLU A 479 -0.84 -35.95 -7.01
C GLU A 479 -2.01 -35.43 -6.16
N LEU A 480 -1.72 -34.66 -5.10
CA LEU A 480 -2.73 -34.04 -4.26
C LEU A 480 -3.59 -33.05 -5.05
N LEU A 481 -2.98 -32.23 -5.91
CA LEU A 481 -3.68 -31.27 -6.77
C LEU A 481 -4.58 -31.97 -7.80
N LYS A 482 -4.12 -33.08 -8.38
CA LYS A 482 -4.82 -33.83 -9.42
C LYS A 482 -6.00 -34.63 -8.89
N ASN A 483 -5.82 -35.31 -7.74
CA ASN A 483 -6.70 -36.39 -7.32
C ASN A 483 -7.44 -36.15 -5.98
N SER A 484 -7.12 -35.10 -5.22
CA SER A 484 -7.82 -34.84 -3.96
C SER A 484 -9.24 -34.31 -4.20
N ASP A 485 -10.20 -34.82 -3.43
CA ASP A 485 -11.56 -34.26 -3.37
C ASP A 485 -11.65 -33.03 -2.46
N ASN A 486 -10.66 -32.80 -1.59
CA ASN A 486 -10.62 -31.68 -0.66
C ASN A 486 -10.18 -30.38 -1.37
N PRO A 487 -11.05 -29.35 -1.51
CA PRO A 487 -10.67 -28.06 -2.11
C PRO A 487 -9.46 -27.42 -1.47
N LEU A 488 -9.41 -27.42 -0.13
CA LEU A 488 -8.36 -26.73 0.62
C LEU A 488 -7.01 -27.39 0.39
N ALA A 489 -6.99 -28.73 0.33
CA ALA A 489 -5.78 -29.48 0.00
C ALA A 489 -5.22 -29.09 -1.38
N ARG A 490 -6.11 -28.93 -2.39
CA ARG A 490 -5.70 -28.50 -3.73
C ARG A 490 -5.21 -27.05 -3.77
N ILE A 491 -5.86 -26.16 -3.04
CA ILE A 491 -5.43 -24.76 -2.89
C ILE A 491 -4.01 -24.71 -2.31
N HIS A 492 -3.79 -25.39 -1.20
CA HIS A 492 -2.47 -25.45 -0.57
C HIS A 492 -1.43 -26.14 -1.46
N ALA A 493 -1.79 -27.21 -2.18
CA ALA A 493 -0.90 -27.87 -3.13
C ALA A 493 -0.44 -26.92 -4.24
N GLY A 494 -1.38 -26.20 -4.87
CA GLY A 494 -1.09 -25.21 -5.91
C GLY A 494 -0.21 -24.06 -5.41
N TRP A 495 -0.51 -23.51 -4.23
CA TRP A 495 0.30 -22.45 -3.62
C TRP A 495 1.67 -22.93 -3.15
N THR A 496 1.80 -24.18 -2.72
CA THR A 496 3.09 -24.79 -2.35
C THR A 496 3.94 -25.00 -3.61
N LEU A 497 3.38 -25.55 -4.68
CA LEU A 497 4.08 -25.69 -5.97
C LEU A 497 4.53 -24.33 -6.53
N ALA A 498 3.69 -23.29 -6.43
CA ALA A 498 4.07 -21.93 -6.81
C ALA A 498 5.18 -21.36 -5.91
N GLY A 499 5.13 -21.63 -4.60
CA GLY A 499 6.16 -21.23 -3.65
C GLY A 499 7.52 -21.90 -3.90
N LEU A 500 7.51 -23.15 -4.36
CA LEU A 500 8.68 -23.94 -4.77
C LEU A 500 9.20 -23.58 -6.18
N GLU A 501 8.48 -22.73 -6.92
CA GLU A 501 8.74 -22.44 -8.34
C GLU A 501 8.69 -23.70 -9.23
N LYS A 502 7.82 -24.65 -8.87
CA LYS A 502 7.60 -25.92 -9.58
C LYS A 502 6.20 -26.10 -10.15
N LEU A 503 5.32 -25.08 -10.02
CA LEU A 503 4.00 -25.10 -10.65
C LEU A 503 4.14 -25.09 -12.18
N THR A 504 3.43 -25.98 -12.87
CA THR A 504 3.47 -26.08 -14.34
C THR A 504 2.11 -25.74 -14.98
N PRO A 505 2.06 -25.46 -16.31
CA PRO A 505 0.80 -25.31 -17.03
C PRO A 505 -0.11 -26.55 -16.94
N GLU A 506 0.46 -27.75 -16.87
CA GLU A 506 -0.30 -29.00 -16.72
C GLU A 506 -0.96 -29.08 -15.35
N ASP A 507 -0.23 -28.72 -14.29
CA ASP A 507 -0.78 -28.64 -12.93
C ASP A 507 -1.96 -27.65 -12.85
N VAL A 508 -1.83 -26.49 -13.50
CA VAL A 508 -2.90 -25.49 -13.59
C VAL A 508 -4.12 -26.07 -14.32
N ALA A 509 -3.92 -26.73 -15.46
CA ALA A 509 -5.01 -27.33 -16.22
C ALA A 509 -5.74 -28.43 -15.44
N ASP A 510 -4.99 -29.35 -14.81
CA ASP A 510 -5.54 -30.45 -14.02
C ASP A 510 -6.27 -29.93 -12.78
N GLY A 511 -5.66 -28.99 -12.04
CA GLY A 511 -6.27 -28.41 -10.85
C GLY A 511 -7.54 -27.60 -11.16
N LEU A 512 -7.59 -26.90 -12.30
CA LEU A 512 -8.79 -26.19 -12.77
C LEU A 512 -9.91 -27.16 -13.13
N LYS A 513 -9.57 -28.25 -13.84
CA LYS A 513 -10.52 -29.30 -14.18
C LYS A 513 -11.10 -29.95 -12.93
N GLN A 514 -10.26 -30.30 -11.96
CA GLN A 514 -10.70 -30.90 -10.69
C GLN A 514 -11.52 -29.91 -9.84
N SER A 515 -11.27 -28.61 -9.97
CA SER A 515 -11.97 -27.55 -9.23
C SER A 515 -13.15 -26.92 -9.99
N ALA A 516 -13.61 -27.53 -11.09
CA ALA A 516 -14.67 -26.95 -11.94
C ALA A 516 -16.00 -26.68 -11.22
N LYS A 517 -16.28 -27.40 -10.12
CA LYS A 517 -17.46 -27.20 -9.25
C LYS A 517 -17.14 -26.49 -7.94
N GLN A 518 -15.91 -26.03 -7.76
CA GLN A 518 -15.38 -25.46 -6.52
C GLN A 518 -14.72 -24.11 -6.85
N PRO A 519 -15.54 -23.03 -7.03
CA PRO A 519 -15.07 -21.78 -7.61
C PRO A 519 -13.91 -21.12 -6.85
N TRP A 520 -13.89 -21.25 -5.53
CA TRP A 520 -12.80 -20.72 -4.69
C TRP A 520 -11.46 -21.41 -4.96
N ALA A 521 -11.47 -22.74 -5.10
CA ALA A 521 -10.25 -23.48 -5.43
C ALA A 521 -9.76 -23.15 -6.85
N ALA A 522 -10.69 -22.99 -7.80
CA ALA A 522 -10.34 -22.55 -9.15
C ALA A 522 -9.75 -21.12 -9.16
N ALA A 523 -10.35 -20.18 -8.42
CA ALA A 523 -9.84 -18.82 -8.30
C ALA A 523 -8.43 -18.79 -7.69
N GLU A 524 -8.20 -19.50 -6.59
CA GLU A 524 -6.86 -19.52 -5.97
C GLU A 524 -5.80 -20.16 -6.87
N LEU A 525 -6.16 -21.16 -7.69
CA LEU A 525 -5.24 -21.72 -8.67
C LEU A 525 -4.93 -20.74 -9.82
N ILE A 526 -5.92 -19.98 -10.30
CA ILE A 526 -5.70 -18.89 -11.27
C ILE A 526 -4.72 -17.86 -10.69
N ARG A 527 -4.90 -17.51 -9.41
CA ARG A 527 -4.03 -16.56 -8.71
C ARG A 527 -2.61 -17.11 -8.51
N ALA A 528 -2.46 -18.39 -8.18
CA ALA A 528 -1.15 -19.04 -8.10
C ALA A 528 -0.45 -19.09 -9.47
N ALA A 529 -1.20 -19.24 -10.55
CA ALA A 529 -0.67 -19.23 -11.92
C ALA A 529 -0.06 -17.88 -12.32
N ASP A 530 -0.33 -16.76 -11.62
CA ASP A 530 0.30 -15.46 -11.89
C ASP A 530 1.84 -15.54 -11.86
N PHE A 531 2.42 -16.49 -11.12
CA PHE A 531 3.86 -16.77 -11.10
C PHE A 531 4.43 -17.21 -12.45
N LEU A 532 3.60 -17.71 -13.36
CA LEU A 532 4.00 -18.20 -14.68
C LEU A 532 3.89 -17.13 -15.77
N ALA A 533 3.27 -15.99 -15.49
CA ALA A 533 2.96 -14.97 -16.50
C ALA A 533 4.19 -14.33 -17.15
N GLU A 534 5.32 -14.26 -16.42
CA GLU A 534 6.59 -13.71 -16.90
C GLU A 534 7.64 -14.78 -17.20
N THR A 535 7.21 -16.02 -17.47
CA THR A 535 8.08 -17.16 -17.76
C THR A 535 7.86 -17.71 -19.17
N ASP A 536 8.72 -18.62 -19.63
CA ASP A 536 8.54 -19.33 -20.90
C ASP A 536 7.25 -20.18 -20.95
N ALA A 537 6.64 -20.46 -19.79
CA ALA A 537 5.40 -21.22 -19.65
C ALA A 537 4.13 -20.36 -19.83
N ALA A 538 4.26 -19.05 -20.03
CA ALA A 538 3.12 -18.12 -20.05
C ALA A 538 2.08 -18.46 -21.14
N ALA A 539 2.51 -18.90 -22.33
CA ALA A 539 1.60 -19.21 -23.43
C ALA A 539 0.72 -20.44 -23.13
N ASP A 540 1.33 -21.51 -22.62
CA ASP A 540 0.63 -22.75 -22.27
C ASP A 540 -0.27 -22.55 -21.04
N THR A 541 0.20 -21.76 -20.07
CA THR A 541 -0.62 -21.38 -18.90
C THR A 541 -1.85 -20.59 -19.31
N LEU A 542 -1.71 -19.61 -20.22
CA LEU A 542 -2.85 -18.86 -20.75
C LEU A 542 -3.87 -19.80 -21.43
N ALA A 543 -3.42 -20.84 -22.13
CA ALA A 543 -4.30 -21.84 -22.72
C ALA A 543 -5.09 -22.61 -21.64
N ALA A 544 -4.45 -22.96 -20.51
CA ALA A 544 -5.12 -23.56 -19.37
C ALA A 544 -6.15 -22.60 -18.74
N LEU A 545 -5.79 -21.33 -18.52
CA LEU A 545 -6.66 -20.30 -17.94
C LEU A 545 -7.89 -20.03 -18.81
N LYS A 546 -7.77 -20.12 -20.14
CA LYS A 546 -8.92 -19.96 -21.06
C LYS A 546 -10.03 -20.97 -20.77
N SER A 547 -9.72 -22.16 -20.27
CA SER A 547 -10.77 -23.14 -19.90
C SER A 547 -11.65 -22.67 -18.72
N ALA A 548 -11.11 -21.81 -17.84
CA ALA A 548 -11.83 -21.29 -16.68
C ALA A 548 -12.79 -20.14 -17.02
N THR A 549 -12.72 -19.54 -18.22
CA THR A 549 -13.62 -18.44 -18.62
C THR A 549 -15.08 -18.89 -18.73
N GLU A 550 -15.31 -20.19 -18.91
CA GLU A 550 -16.65 -20.80 -18.91
C GLU A 550 -17.28 -20.88 -17.50
N MET A 551 -16.48 -20.70 -16.44
CA MET A 551 -16.96 -20.72 -15.06
C MET A 551 -17.64 -19.40 -14.70
N LYS A 552 -18.97 -19.45 -14.51
CA LYS A 552 -19.79 -18.24 -14.31
C LYS A 552 -19.68 -17.59 -12.92
N SER A 553 -18.95 -18.19 -11.99
CA SER A 553 -18.81 -17.66 -10.62
C SER A 553 -18.17 -16.27 -10.63
N PRO A 554 -18.69 -15.30 -9.83
CA PRO A 554 -18.07 -13.99 -9.67
C PRO A 554 -16.61 -14.08 -9.21
N HIS A 555 -16.25 -15.04 -8.35
CA HIS A 555 -14.88 -15.19 -7.83
C HIS A 555 -13.90 -15.56 -8.93
N VAL A 556 -14.25 -16.55 -9.75
CA VAL A 556 -13.41 -16.98 -10.87
C VAL A 556 -13.28 -15.85 -11.90
N ARG A 557 -14.39 -15.17 -12.23
CA ARG A 557 -14.36 -14.06 -13.18
C ARG A 557 -13.49 -12.90 -12.69
N ARG A 558 -13.64 -12.49 -11.43
CA ARG A 558 -12.84 -11.41 -10.82
C ARG A 558 -11.36 -11.77 -10.77
N GLN A 559 -11.03 -13.03 -10.44
CA GLN A 559 -9.64 -13.47 -10.42
C GLN A 559 -9.05 -13.56 -11.83
N LEU A 560 -9.79 -14.09 -12.81
CA LEU A 560 -9.39 -14.01 -14.23
C LEU A 560 -9.16 -12.56 -14.67
N ALA A 561 -10.04 -11.64 -14.26
CA ALA A 561 -9.87 -10.22 -14.56
C ALA A 561 -8.61 -9.62 -13.93
N ALA A 562 -8.21 -10.07 -12.75
CA ALA A 562 -6.96 -9.69 -12.11
C ALA A 562 -5.73 -10.34 -12.74
N SER A 563 -5.85 -11.52 -13.35
CA SER A 563 -4.72 -12.35 -13.79
C SER A 563 -4.43 -12.28 -15.29
N LEU A 564 -5.46 -12.32 -16.17
CA LEU A 564 -5.27 -12.47 -17.61
C LEU A 564 -4.45 -11.33 -18.24
N GLY A 565 -4.56 -10.11 -17.74
CA GLY A 565 -3.75 -8.98 -18.22
C GLY A 565 -2.25 -9.15 -17.98
N LEU A 566 -1.81 -10.02 -17.07
CA LEU A 566 -0.39 -10.30 -16.86
C LEU A 566 0.24 -11.05 -18.05
N TYR A 567 -0.55 -11.79 -18.83
CA TYR A 567 -0.10 -12.64 -19.95
C TYR A 567 0.06 -11.88 -21.28
N GLY A 568 0.59 -10.66 -21.23
CA GLY A 568 0.85 -9.87 -22.43
C GLY A 568 -0.40 -9.51 -23.23
N ARG A 569 -0.23 -9.20 -24.53
CA ARG A 569 -1.33 -8.81 -25.42
C ARG A 569 -2.33 -9.94 -25.68
N THR A 570 -1.86 -11.17 -25.77
CA THR A 570 -2.74 -12.34 -25.96
C THR A 570 -3.65 -12.53 -24.75
N GLY A 571 -3.11 -12.37 -23.54
CA GLY A 571 -3.90 -12.36 -22.31
C GLY A 571 -4.93 -11.24 -22.27
N THR A 572 -4.56 -10.03 -22.70
CA THR A 572 -5.48 -8.89 -22.82
C THR A 572 -6.65 -9.16 -23.78
N ALA A 573 -6.42 -9.90 -24.87
CA ALA A 573 -7.50 -10.28 -25.78
C ALA A 573 -8.49 -11.26 -25.12
N VAL A 574 -7.98 -12.29 -24.42
CA VAL A 574 -8.82 -13.24 -23.66
C VAL A 574 -9.57 -12.54 -22.51
N LEU A 575 -8.93 -11.56 -21.86
CA LEU A 575 -9.56 -10.71 -20.85
C LEU A 575 -10.74 -9.93 -21.43
N ALA A 576 -10.59 -9.35 -22.62
CA ALA A 576 -11.68 -8.65 -23.28
C ALA A 576 -12.85 -9.58 -23.63
N GLU A 577 -12.57 -10.79 -24.14
CA GLU A 577 -13.58 -11.84 -24.37
C GLU A 577 -14.32 -12.20 -23.07
N THR A 578 -13.58 -12.36 -21.97
CA THR A 578 -14.13 -12.73 -20.65
C THR A 578 -15.06 -11.66 -20.07
N LEU A 579 -14.81 -10.40 -20.40
CA LEU A 579 -15.55 -9.25 -19.86
C LEU A 579 -16.63 -8.72 -20.77
N ALA A 580 -16.66 -9.09 -22.07
CA ALA A 580 -17.51 -8.46 -23.08
C ALA A 580 -18.96 -8.21 -22.65
N ASP A 581 -19.56 -9.17 -21.94
CA ASP A 581 -20.94 -9.13 -21.44
C ASP A 581 -21.06 -8.99 -19.90
N SER A 582 -19.97 -8.66 -19.21
CA SER A 582 -19.93 -8.56 -17.75
C SER A 582 -20.31 -7.17 -17.25
N ASP A 583 -21.25 -7.11 -16.31
CA ASP A 583 -21.66 -5.91 -15.57
C ASP A 583 -20.99 -5.80 -14.18
N ASP A 584 -20.15 -6.76 -13.80
CA ASP A 584 -19.40 -6.74 -12.55
C ASP A 584 -18.37 -5.59 -12.54
N GLU A 585 -18.67 -4.55 -11.76
CA GLU A 585 -17.83 -3.37 -11.58
C GLU A 585 -16.46 -3.70 -10.99
N LEU A 586 -16.38 -4.68 -10.08
CA LEU A 586 -15.12 -5.06 -9.46
C LEU A 586 -14.24 -5.83 -10.45
N ALA A 587 -14.82 -6.75 -11.24
CA ALA A 587 -14.10 -7.42 -12.32
C ALA A 587 -13.57 -6.40 -13.34
N THR A 588 -14.36 -5.37 -13.66
CA THR A 588 -13.94 -4.27 -14.52
C THR A 588 -12.73 -3.51 -13.96
N GLU A 589 -12.76 -3.13 -12.68
CA GLU A 589 -11.65 -2.41 -12.04
C GLU A 589 -10.38 -3.27 -11.94
N LEU A 590 -10.52 -4.58 -11.69
CA LEU A 590 -9.41 -5.53 -11.68
C LEU A 590 -8.79 -5.70 -13.08
N ALA A 591 -9.62 -5.74 -14.12
CA ALA A 591 -9.18 -5.81 -15.51
C ALA A 591 -8.26 -4.66 -15.88
N ILE A 592 -8.69 -3.42 -15.57
CA ILE A 592 -7.90 -2.21 -15.80
C ILE A 592 -6.58 -2.27 -15.04
N SER A 593 -6.62 -2.80 -13.82
CA SER A 593 -5.42 -2.92 -12.98
C SER A 593 -4.41 -3.92 -13.53
N SER A 594 -4.87 -4.97 -14.22
CA SER A 594 -4.01 -6.01 -14.77
C SER A 594 -3.28 -5.63 -16.07
N VAL A 595 -3.67 -4.52 -16.73
CA VAL A 595 -3.18 -4.15 -18.07
C VAL A 595 -2.37 -2.85 -18.08
N GLU A 596 -1.53 -2.62 -17.07
CA GLU A 596 -0.62 -1.46 -17.07
C GLU A 596 0.13 -1.34 -18.40
N ASP A 597 0.14 -0.12 -18.96
CA ASP A 597 0.72 0.26 -20.25
C ASP A 597 0.09 -0.42 -21.49
N ARG A 598 -1.04 -1.11 -21.31
CA ARG A 598 -1.84 -1.78 -22.36
C ARG A 598 -3.34 -1.43 -22.27
N GLU A 599 -3.66 -0.32 -21.61
CA GLU A 599 -5.05 0.11 -21.41
C GLU A 599 -5.76 0.37 -22.74
N ILE A 600 -5.03 0.84 -23.76
CA ILE A 600 -5.57 1.07 -25.10
C ILE A 600 -5.91 -0.24 -25.82
N ASP A 601 -5.13 -1.32 -25.60
CA ASP A 601 -5.37 -2.62 -26.19
C ASP A 601 -6.69 -3.21 -25.64
N LEU A 602 -6.89 -3.13 -24.32
CA LEU A 602 -8.14 -3.56 -23.67
C LEU A 602 -9.32 -2.68 -24.11
N LEU A 603 -9.15 -1.35 -24.14
CA LEU A 603 -10.20 -0.42 -24.58
C LEU A 603 -10.67 -0.70 -26.02
N SER A 604 -9.73 -1.06 -26.90
CA SER A 604 -10.01 -1.36 -28.32
C SER A 604 -10.76 -2.66 -28.50
N ALA A 605 -10.54 -3.64 -27.63
CA ALA A 605 -11.13 -4.96 -27.71
C ALA A 605 -12.54 -5.04 -27.07
N LEU A 606 -12.90 -4.09 -26.20
CA LEU A 606 -14.19 -4.08 -25.51
C LEU A 606 -15.30 -3.36 -26.31
N PRO A 607 -16.58 -3.79 -26.16
CA PRO A 607 -17.72 -3.11 -26.78
C PRO A 607 -17.82 -1.63 -26.37
N ALA A 608 -18.30 -0.78 -27.28
CA ALA A 608 -18.47 0.66 -27.03
C ALA A 608 -19.44 0.97 -25.87
N SER A 609 -20.32 0.05 -25.50
CA SER A 609 -21.26 0.17 -24.38
C SER A 609 -20.70 -0.32 -23.03
N HIS A 610 -19.50 -0.89 -22.99
CA HIS A 610 -18.99 -1.55 -21.78
C HIS A 610 -18.66 -0.55 -20.66
N GLY A 611 -19.02 -0.90 -19.42
CA GLY A 611 -18.76 -0.11 -18.22
C GLY A 611 -17.29 0.14 -17.85
N ALA A 612 -16.32 -0.49 -18.52
CA ALA A 612 -14.89 -0.35 -18.27
C ALA A 612 -14.27 0.86 -18.98
N ARG A 613 -14.92 1.30 -20.07
CA ARG A 613 -14.44 2.40 -20.91
C ARG A 613 -14.11 3.64 -20.10
N PRO A 614 -14.91 4.08 -19.10
CA PRO A 614 -14.58 5.27 -18.32
C PRO A 614 -13.24 5.21 -17.59
N GLY A 615 -12.97 4.09 -16.91
CA GLY A 615 -11.70 3.89 -16.21
C GLY A 615 -10.53 3.79 -17.19
N LEU A 616 -10.71 3.08 -18.32
CA LEU A 616 -9.69 2.92 -19.36
C LEU A 616 -9.34 4.25 -20.06
N ILE A 617 -10.35 5.06 -20.42
CA ILE A 617 -10.14 6.39 -21.01
C ILE A 617 -9.30 7.26 -20.07
N ALA A 618 -9.64 7.27 -18.78
CA ALA A 618 -8.90 8.02 -17.77
C ALA A 618 -7.46 7.50 -17.62
N ALA A 619 -7.26 6.18 -17.63
CA ALA A 619 -5.95 5.55 -17.51
C ALA A 619 -5.05 5.85 -18.72
N VAL A 620 -5.55 5.68 -19.95
CA VAL A 620 -4.80 6.02 -21.19
C VAL A 620 -4.38 7.49 -21.19
N LEU A 621 -5.30 8.40 -20.85
CA LEU A 621 -4.98 9.83 -20.78
C LEU A 621 -3.96 10.14 -19.68
N LYS A 622 -4.00 9.45 -18.55
CA LYS A 622 -3.05 9.64 -17.44
C LYS A 622 -1.65 9.17 -17.85
N GLY A 623 -1.53 7.99 -18.48
CA GLY A 623 -0.27 7.49 -19.06
C GLY A 623 0.33 8.49 -20.06
N GLY A 624 -0.50 9.03 -20.94
CA GLY A 624 -0.18 10.22 -21.73
C GLY A 624 0.80 10.00 -22.88
N ASP A 625 0.94 8.77 -23.36
CA ASP A 625 1.66 8.52 -24.61
C ASP A 625 0.84 9.03 -25.81
N LYS A 626 1.55 9.53 -26.82
CA LYS A 626 0.93 10.25 -27.95
C LYS A 626 0.12 9.31 -28.84
N GLU A 627 0.60 8.08 -29.04
CA GLU A 627 0.01 7.11 -29.96
C GLU A 627 -1.31 6.57 -29.41
N SER A 628 -1.33 6.10 -28.15
CA SER A 628 -2.56 5.67 -27.48
C SER A 628 -3.56 6.81 -27.33
N THR A 629 -3.11 8.05 -27.11
CA THR A 629 -4.02 9.21 -27.07
C THR A 629 -4.66 9.46 -28.44
N GLU A 630 -3.91 9.30 -29.54
CA GLU A 630 -4.44 9.40 -30.90
C GLU A 630 -5.45 8.29 -31.19
N THR A 631 -5.09 7.04 -30.88
CA THR A 631 -5.97 5.87 -31.01
C THR A 631 -7.23 6.03 -30.17
N LEU A 632 -7.11 6.50 -28.92
CA LEU A 632 -8.23 6.79 -28.04
C LEU A 632 -9.22 7.77 -28.66
N PHE A 633 -8.73 8.86 -29.25
CA PHE A 633 -9.61 9.84 -29.91
C PHE A 633 -10.30 9.25 -31.16
N ALA A 634 -9.64 8.34 -31.88
CA ALA A 634 -10.24 7.63 -33.01
C ALA A 634 -11.30 6.59 -32.58
N LEU A 635 -11.17 6.02 -31.37
CA LEU A 635 -12.10 5.04 -30.81
C LEU A 635 -13.33 5.66 -30.13
N ALA A 636 -13.39 6.99 -29.99
CA ALA A 636 -14.56 7.67 -29.45
C ALA A 636 -15.70 7.63 -30.47
N GLN A 637 -16.80 6.96 -30.13
CA GLN A 637 -17.92 6.72 -31.04
C GLN A 637 -19.22 7.38 -30.55
N THR A 638 -19.38 7.55 -29.24
CA THR A 638 -20.62 8.03 -28.62
C THR A 638 -20.48 9.44 -28.03
N GLU A 639 -21.59 10.19 -27.91
CA GLU A 639 -21.60 11.46 -27.18
C GLU A 639 -21.09 11.29 -25.73
N SER A 640 -21.34 10.13 -25.12
CA SER A 640 -20.83 9.79 -23.78
C SER A 640 -19.30 9.71 -23.76
N ASP A 641 -18.69 9.01 -24.71
CA ASP A 641 -17.22 8.92 -24.84
C ASP A 641 -16.61 10.31 -25.01
N PHE A 642 -17.15 11.13 -25.92
CA PHE A 642 -16.67 12.48 -26.18
C PHE A 642 -16.80 13.40 -24.96
N ARG A 643 -17.93 13.33 -24.26
CA ARG A 643 -18.14 14.07 -23.02
C ARG A 643 -17.11 13.68 -21.97
N MET A 644 -16.89 12.38 -21.80
CA MET A 644 -15.97 11.84 -20.81
C MET A 644 -14.50 12.16 -21.13
N LEU A 645 -14.13 12.13 -22.41
CA LEU A 645 -12.83 12.61 -22.89
C LEU A 645 -12.65 14.08 -22.52
N GLY A 646 -13.66 14.92 -22.78
CA GLY A 646 -13.66 16.33 -22.40
C GLY A 646 -13.50 16.55 -20.89
N GLU A 647 -14.22 15.80 -20.06
CA GLU A 647 -14.08 15.83 -18.59
C GLU A 647 -12.67 15.41 -18.16
N SER A 648 -12.17 14.29 -18.70
CA SER A 648 -10.91 13.66 -18.30
C SER A 648 -9.67 14.48 -18.68
N VAL A 649 -9.60 15.04 -19.90
CA VAL A 649 -8.46 15.88 -20.30
C VAL A 649 -8.36 17.15 -19.45
N VAL A 650 -9.49 17.68 -18.96
CA VAL A 650 -9.52 18.83 -18.06
C VAL A 650 -9.17 18.45 -16.64
N ALA A 651 -9.78 17.38 -16.11
CA ALA A 651 -9.51 16.89 -14.76
C ALA A 651 -8.04 16.49 -14.57
N LEU A 652 -7.45 15.81 -15.56
CA LEU A 652 -6.05 15.39 -15.60
C LEU A 652 -5.10 16.52 -16.05
N ARG A 653 -5.63 17.70 -16.39
CA ARG A 653 -4.88 18.87 -16.90
C ARG A 653 -3.97 18.56 -18.10
N LYS A 654 -4.43 17.71 -19.02
CA LYS A 654 -3.73 17.29 -20.23
C LYS A 654 -3.96 18.33 -21.35
N THR A 655 -3.27 19.47 -21.24
CA THR A 655 -3.43 20.63 -22.12
C THR A 655 -3.35 20.30 -23.62
N ASP A 656 -2.31 19.60 -24.07
CA ASP A 656 -2.11 19.31 -25.50
C ASP A 656 -3.16 18.32 -26.02
N ALA A 657 -3.54 17.34 -25.20
CA ALA A 657 -4.62 16.41 -25.49
C ALA A 657 -5.98 17.14 -25.58
N ALA A 658 -6.23 18.12 -24.70
CA ALA A 658 -7.46 18.92 -24.72
C ALA A 658 -7.58 19.76 -26.00
N VAL A 659 -6.51 20.42 -26.42
CA VAL A 659 -6.48 21.19 -27.68
C VAL A 659 -6.72 20.27 -28.88
N LYS A 660 -6.03 19.12 -28.90
CA LYS A 660 -6.15 18.15 -29.99
C LYS A 660 -7.54 17.51 -30.06
N LEU A 661 -8.14 17.16 -28.92
CA LEU A 661 -9.50 16.61 -28.86
C LEU A 661 -10.51 17.59 -29.46
N LEU A 662 -10.37 18.89 -29.19
CA LEU A 662 -11.19 19.94 -29.81
C LEU A 662 -10.98 20.06 -31.32
N SER A 663 -9.79 19.72 -31.83
CA SER A 663 -9.53 19.65 -33.27
C SER A 663 -10.13 18.40 -33.93
N VAL A 664 -10.14 17.27 -33.24
CA VAL A 664 -10.64 15.98 -33.76
C VAL A 664 -12.17 15.91 -33.74
N ALA A 665 -12.82 16.48 -32.72
CA ALA A 665 -14.29 16.55 -32.62
C ALA A 665 -14.88 17.66 -33.51
N ALA A 666 -14.74 17.53 -34.83
CA ALA A 666 -15.17 18.54 -35.81
C ALA A 666 -16.69 18.60 -36.03
N ASP A 667 -17.41 17.50 -35.79
CA ASP A 667 -18.87 17.39 -35.97
C ASP A 667 -19.65 17.94 -34.77
N GLY A 668 -20.77 18.64 -35.02
CA GLY A 668 -21.48 19.44 -34.01
C GLY A 668 -21.83 18.71 -32.71
N LYS A 669 -22.37 17.49 -32.78
CA LYS A 669 -22.76 16.72 -31.57
C LYS A 669 -21.55 16.25 -30.74
N ALA A 670 -20.49 15.77 -31.40
CA ALA A 670 -19.26 15.37 -30.72
C ALA A 670 -18.57 16.59 -30.07
N ARG A 671 -18.54 17.72 -30.80
CA ARG A 671 -17.99 18.99 -30.31
C ARG A 671 -18.73 19.51 -29.09
N ASP A 672 -20.07 19.46 -29.11
CA ASP A 672 -20.92 19.87 -27.98
C ASP A 672 -20.71 18.96 -26.77
N ALA A 673 -20.60 17.65 -26.98
CA ALA A 673 -20.32 16.69 -25.93
C ALA A 673 -18.95 16.95 -25.26
N VAL A 674 -17.87 17.06 -26.05
CA VAL A 674 -16.53 17.42 -25.56
C VAL A 674 -16.58 18.72 -24.77
N SER A 675 -17.19 19.77 -25.33
CA SER A 675 -17.27 21.09 -24.70
C SER A 675 -18.05 21.04 -23.39
N GLY A 676 -19.18 20.34 -23.37
CA GLY A 676 -19.99 20.11 -22.18
C GLY A 676 -19.24 19.39 -21.07
N GLY A 677 -18.44 18.40 -21.42
CA GLY A 677 -17.57 17.68 -20.48
C GLY A 677 -16.46 18.55 -19.91
N MET A 678 -15.74 19.28 -20.77
CA MET A 678 -14.71 20.22 -20.33
C MET A 678 -15.26 21.28 -19.37
N LEU A 679 -16.44 21.82 -19.66
CA LEU A 679 -17.13 22.77 -18.80
C LEU A 679 -17.56 22.14 -17.47
N ALA A 680 -18.01 20.89 -17.47
CA ALA A 680 -18.41 20.18 -16.26
C ALA A 680 -17.22 20.03 -15.29
N ALA A 681 -16.06 19.59 -15.79
CA ALA A 681 -14.83 19.49 -14.99
C ALA A 681 -14.34 20.86 -14.47
N ALA A 682 -14.58 21.94 -15.23
CA ALA A 682 -14.18 23.30 -14.88
C ALA A 682 -15.12 24.00 -13.85
N LYS A 683 -16.24 23.39 -13.44
CA LYS A 683 -17.19 24.00 -12.49
C LYS A 683 -16.70 24.07 -11.03
N SER A 684 -15.58 23.45 -10.68
CA SER A 684 -15.09 23.50 -9.28
C SER A 684 -14.67 24.93 -8.89
N GLY A 685 -15.07 25.41 -7.71
CA GLY A 685 -14.77 26.77 -7.23
C GLY A 685 -13.29 27.09 -7.03
N LYS A 686 -12.39 26.14 -7.26
CA LYS A 686 -10.92 26.28 -7.21
C LYS A 686 -10.24 26.00 -8.56
N PHE A 687 -11.01 25.83 -9.65
CA PHE A 687 -10.47 25.49 -10.96
C PHE A 687 -9.60 26.63 -11.52
N LYS A 688 -8.39 26.28 -11.96
CA LYS A 688 -7.48 27.19 -12.68
C LYS A 688 -7.48 26.82 -14.16
N PRO A 689 -7.75 27.77 -15.09
CA PRO A 689 -7.74 27.52 -16.52
C PRO A 689 -6.48 26.81 -17.02
N LEU A 690 -6.63 26.00 -18.05
CA LEU A 690 -5.54 25.30 -18.74
C LEU A 690 -4.83 26.28 -19.67
N ALA A 691 -3.54 26.48 -19.44
CA ALA A 691 -2.78 27.44 -20.22
C ALA A 691 -2.37 26.83 -21.56
N VAL A 692 -2.82 27.42 -22.67
CA VAL A 692 -2.64 26.93 -24.05
C VAL A 692 -1.96 28.00 -24.92
N LYS A 693 -1.29 27.56 -26.00
CA LYS A 693 -0.70 28.49 -26.99
C LYS A 693 -1.78 29.12 -27.86
N SER A 694 -2.67 28.29 -28.39
CA SER A 694 -3.80 28.67 -29.23
C SER A 694 -4.93 27.65 -29.06
N LEU A 695 -6.12 27.99 -29.54
CA LEU A 695 -7.27 27.10 -29.61
C LEU A 695 -7.76 27.01 -31.06
N PRO A 696 -8.39 25.90 -31.47
CA PRO A 696 -9.08 25.80 -32.76
C PRO A 696 -10.14 26.90 -32.97
N GLU A 697 -10.40 27.25 -34.23
CA GLU A 697 -11.44 28.24 -34.58
C GLU A 697 -12.86 27.68 -34.34
N ASN A 698 -13.85 28.58 -34.17
CA ASN A 698 -15.29 28.29 -34.02
C ASN A 698 -15.70 27.50 -32.75
N LEU A 699 -15.01 27.66 -31.61
CA LEU A 699 -15.34 26.96 -30.34
C LEU A 699 -16.49 27.61 -29.55
N ASP A 700 -17.13 26.82 -28.66
CA ASP A 700 -18.10 27.35 -27.69
C ASP A 700 -17.44 28.49 -26.88
N PRO A 701 -17.96 29.73 -26.92
CA PRO A 701 -17.42 30.86 -26.17
C PRO A 701 -17.26 30.60 -24.67
N LYS A 702 -18.06 29.68 -24.10
CA LYS A 702 -17.98 29.30 -22.69
C LYS A 702 -16.66 28.60 -22.36
N LEU A 703 -15.99 27.97 -23.32
CA LEU A 703 -14.68 27.33 -23.13
C LEU A 703 -13.57 28.34 -22.80
N GLY A 704 -13.79 29.64 -22.99
CA GLY A 704 -12.89 30.69 -22.49
C GLY A 704 -12.69 30.66 -20.97
N LYS A 705 -13.57 29.98 -20.21
CA LYS A 705 -13.39 29.74 -18.76
C LYS A 705 -12.51 28.52 -18.47
N VAL A 706 -12.38 27.61 -19.43
CA VAL A 706 -11.57 26.39 -19.31
C VAL A 706 -10.12 26.66 -19.67
N PHE A 707 -9.86 27.55 -20.63
CA PHE A 707 -8.54 27.79 -21.19
C PHE A 707 -8.03 29.22 -20.97
N GLN A 708 -6.71 29.37 -20.82
CA GLN A 708 -6.01 30.65 -20.86
C GLN A 708 -5.05 30.68 -22.05
N ILE A 709 -5.39 31.47 -23.07
CA ILE A 709 -4.55 31.64 -24.26
C ILE A 709 -3.34 32.52 -23.92
N GLY A 710 -2.15 32.13 -24.40
CA GLY A 710 -0.91 32.89 -24.20
C GLY A 710 -0.15 32.54 -22.92
N GLY A 711 -0.48 31.43 -22.25
CA GLY A 711 0.09 31.05 -20.95
C GLY A 711 0.82 29.69 -20.90
N GLY A 712 1.09 29.03 -22.03
CA GLY A 712 1.80 27.74 -22.03
C GLY A 712 3.09 27.80 -21.21
N LYS A 713 3.44 26.73 -20.46
CA LYS A 713 4.66 26.68 -19.64
C LYS A 713 5.84 27.20 -20.47
N LYS A 714 6.44 28.32 -20.07
CA LYS A 714 7.79 28.70 -20.52
C LYS A 714 8.69 27.51 -20.16
N VAL A 715 9.19 26.79 -21.16
CA VAL A 715 10.21 25.77 -20.93
C VAL A 715 11.49 26.55 -20.61
N VAL A 716 11.82 26.67 -19.32
CA VAL A 716 13.01 27.38 -18.87
C VAL A 716 14.18 26.40 -18.93
N PHE A 717 15.09 26.62 -19.88
CA PHE A 717 16.31 25.83 -19.99
C PHE A 717 17.49 26.38 -19.17
N LEU A 718 17.37 27.62 -18.67
CA LEU A 718 18.36 28.25 -17.81
C LEU A 718 18.18 27.80 -16.34
N LYS A 719 18.55 26.55 -16.04
CA LYS A 719 18.27 25.90 -14.76
C LYS A 719 19.32 26.22 -13.69
N THR A 720 20.57 26.43 -14.09
CA THR A 720 21.70 26.66 -13.18
C THR A 720 22.15 28.12 -13.15
N ALA A 721 22.94 28.49 -12.14
CA ALA A 721 23.58 29.81 -12.08
C ALA A 721 24.53 30.04 -13.27
N SER A 722 25.19 28.97 -13.74
CA SER A 722 26.06 29.00 -14.91
C SER A 722 25.30 29.31 -16.20
N ASP A 723 24.11 28.72 -16.39
CA ASP A 723 23.28 28.98 -17.58
C ASP A 723 22.81 30.43 -17.61
N LYS A 724 22.40 30.96 -16.46
CA LYS A 724 21.99 32.37 -16.32
C LYS A 724 23.14 33.32 -16.61
N LYS A 725 24.34 33.01 -16.10
CA LYS A 725 25.55 33.80 -16.41
C LYS A 725 25.86 33.77 -17.91
N LEU A 726 25.76 32.61 -18.54
CA LEU A 726 26.00 32.43 -19.97
C LEU A 726 24.99 33.22 -20.81
N PHE A 727 23.71 33.24 -20.40
CA PHE A 727 22.66 34.05 -21.02
C PHE A 727 22.93 35.56 -20.93
N GLU A 728 23.32 36.08 -19.77
CA GLU A 728 23.62 37.51 -19.59
C GLU A 728 24.87 37.93 -20.40
N VAL A 729 25.91 37.10 -20.41
CA VAL A 729 27.08 37.32 -21.26
C VAL A 729 26.68 37.27 -22.74
N GLY A 730 25.80 36.35 -23.10
CA GLY A 730 25.27 36.19 -24.45
C GLY A 730 24.51 37.42 -24.93
N LYS A 731 23.69 38.02 -24.06
CA LYS A 731 22.95 39.26 -24.34
C LYS A 731 23.90 40.40 -24.71
N VAL A 732 24.95 40.60 -23.92
CA VAL A 732 25.95 41.65 -24.17
C VAL A 732 26.67 41.42 -25.50
N ASN A 733 27.05 40.19 -25.80
CA ASN A 733 27.73 39.87 -27.06
C ASN A 733 26.78 39.94 -28.27
N TYR A 734 25.52 39.55 -28.12
CA TYR A 734 24.48 39.70 -29.15
C TYR A 734 24.29 41.17 -29.55
N THR A 735 24.21 42.07 -28.56
CA THR A 735 24.11 43.52 -28.79
C THR A 735 25.27 44.05 -29.64
N ARG A 736 26.47 43.48 -29.47
CA ARG A 736 27.66 43.91 -30.23
C ARG A 736 27.73 43.32 -31.64
N VAL A 737 27.37 42.04 -31.79
CA VAL A 737 27.70 41.26 -33.00
C VAL A 737 26.49 41.05 -33.92
N CYS A 738 25.31 40.82 -33.35
CA CYS A 738 24.16 40.34 -34.11
C CYS A 738 23.05 41.40 -34.27
N MET A 739 22.97 42.33 -33.32
CA MET A 739 21.87 43.30 -33.21
C MET A 739 21.76 44.24 -34.42
N ALA A 740 22.89 44.60 -35.06
CA ALA A 740 22.89 45.49 -36.21
C ALA A 740 22.03 44.98 -37.38
N CYS A 741 21.88 43.65 -37.50
CA CYS A 741 21.06 43.03 -38.54
C CYS A 741 19.76 42.44 -37.95
N HIS A 742 19.84 41.71 -36.84
CA HIS A 742 18.67 41.00 -36.28
C HIS A 742 17.82 41.84 -35.31
N GLN A 743 18.25 43.06 -34.99
CA GLN A 743 17.63 44.01 -34.06
C GLN A 743 17.57 43.53 -32.61
N ASP A 744 17.31 44.44 -31.68
CA ASP A 744 17.20 44.15 -30.24
C ASP A 744 15.96 43.29 -29.91
N HIS A 745 14.89 43.47 -30.68
CA HIS A 745 13.66 42.69 -30.61
C HIS A 745 13.72 41.36 -31.38
N GLY A 746 14.84 41.05 -32.04
CA GLY A 746 15.07 39.76 -32.71
C GLY A 746 14.17 39.51 -33.94
N LYS A 747 13.40 40.49 -34.42
CA LYS A 747 12.46 40.29 -35.55
C LYS A 747 13.13 40.47 -36.91
N GLY A 748 14.46 40.64 -36.93
CA GLY A 748 15.18 40.96 -38.16
C GLY A 748 14.97 42.40 -38.59
N GLN A 749 15.57 42.73 -39.73
CA GLN A 749 15.41 44.01 -40.40
C GLN A 749 15.28 43.75 -41.89
N SER A 750 14.28 44.36 -42.52
CA SER A 750 14.06 44.27 -43.97
C SER A 750 15.35 44.57 -44.72
N PHE A 751 15.59 43.85 -45.82
CA PHE A 751 16.82 43.89 -46.62
C PHE A 751 18.10 43.39 -45.94
N LEU A 752 18.12 43.11 -44.62
CA LEU A 752 19.34 42.75 -43.90
C LEU A 752 19.34 41.34 -43.32
N ALA A 753 18.37 40.98 -42.46
CA ALA A 753 18.38 39.68 -41.80
C ALA A 753 16.98 39.19 -41.40
N PRO A 754 16.75 37.86 -41.39
CA PRO A 754 15.45 37.28 -41.04
C PRO A 754 15.22 37.33 -39.52
N PRO A 755 13.97 37.09 -39.05
CA PRO A 755 13.67 37.02 -37.63
C PRO A 755 14.37 35.84 -36.95
N LEU A 756 14.83 36.09 -35.72
CA LEU A 756 15.26 35.09 -34.75
C LEU A 756 14.11 34.67 -33.82
N VAL A 757 13.07 35.48 -33.70
CA VAL A 757 11.85 35.12 -32.94
C VAL A 757 11.16 33.93 -33.62
N ASP A 758 10.86 32.88 -32.83
CA ASP A 758 10.19 31.65 -33.27
C ASP A 758 10.91 30.88 -34.40
N SER A 759 12.21 31.14 -34.59
CA SER A 759 13.02 30.51 -35.63
C SER A 759 13.35 29.05 -35.28
N GLU A 760 12.94 28.12 -36.15
CA GLU A 760 13.21 26.68 -36.02
C GLU A 760 14.71 26.35 -36.05
N TRP A 761 15.54 27.26 -36.60
CA TRP A 761 16.99 27.11 -36.65
C TRP A 761 17.66 27.25 -35.28
N LEU A 762 17.04 28.00 -34.37
CA LEU A 762 17.59 28.23 -33.03
C LEU A 762 17.31 27.06 -32.09
N THR A 763 16.15 26.44 -32.20
CA THR A 763 15.73 25.32 -31.32
C THR A 763 16.05 23.94 -31.89
N GLY A 764 16.59 23.87 -33.10
CA GLY A 764 17.11 22.65 -33.71
C GLY A 764 18.45 22.17 -33.10
N PRO A 765 19.07 21.13 -33.67
CA PRO A 765 20.28 20.50 -33.13
C PRO A 765 21.45 21.48 -32.94
N ASP A 766 22.21 21.31 -31.85
CA ASP A 766 23.32 22.19 -31.46
C ASP A 766 24.36 22.35 -32.57
N LYS A 767 24.77 21.23 -33.18
CA LYS A 767 25.78 21.22 -34.24
C LYS A 767 25.38 22.07 -35.43
N ARG A 768 24.09 22.06 -35.80
CA ARG A 768 23.55 22.84 -36.91
C ARG A 768 23.58 24.33 -36.63
N LEU A 769 23.15 24.73 -35.43
CA LEU A 769 23.14 26.15 -35.05
C LEU A 769 24.56 26.71 -34.93
N ILE A 770 25.50 25.91 -34.39
CA ILE A 770 26.92 26.26 -34.33
C ILE A 770 27.49 26.42 -35.74
N ALA A 771 27.20 25.47 -36.65
CA ALA A 771 27.63 25.54 -38.04
C ALA A 771 27.14 26.80 -38.75
N LEU A 772 25.84 27.09 -38.64
CA LEU A 772 25.20 28.28 -39.19
C LEU A 772 25.88 29.56 -38.70
N THR A 773 26.19 29.62 -37.41
CA THR A 773 26.77 30.83 -36.78
C THR A 773 28.25 31.00 -37.08
N MET A 774 28.99 29.89 -37.16
CA MET A 774 30.43 29.92 -37.39
C MET A 774 30.77 30.15 -38.86
N ASP A 775 30.10 29.45 -39.78
CA ASP A 775 30.46 29.47 -41.20
C ASP A 775 29.49 30.30 -42.05
N GLY A 776 28.36 30.73 -41.47
CA GLY A 776 27.37 31.58 -42.13
C GLY A 776 26.33 30.78 -42.91
N ALA A 777 25.38 31.51 -43.49
CA ALA A 777 24.32 30.95 -44.32
C ALA A 777 24.12 31.79 -45.59
N THR A 778 23.71 31.15 -46.67
CA THR A 778 23.33 31.82 -47.92
C THR A 778 21.96 31.40 -48.39
N GLY A 779 21.16 32.38 -48.81
CA GLY A 779 19.77 32.21 -49.23
C GLY A 779 19.63 31.60 -50.63
N PRO A 780 18.43 31.08 -50.99
CA PRO A 780 17.17 31.16 -50.24
C PRO A 780 17.13 30.31 -48.96
N ILE A 781 16.43 30.78 -47.92
CA ILE A 781 16.22 30.07 -46.64
C ILE A 781 14.80 30.28 -46.08
N HIS A 782 14.17 29.22 -45.58
CA HIS A 782 12.91 29.31 -44.84
C HIS A 782 13.17 29.63 -43.37
N VAL A 783 12.43 30.61 -42.82
CA VAL A 783 12.39 30.90 -41.38
C VAL A 783 10.94 31.08 -40.96
N ASN A 784 10.49 30.29 -39.99
CA ASN A 784 9.11 30.24 -39.53
C ASN A 784 8.10 30.08 -40.70
N GLY A 785 8.42 29.18 -41.63
CA GLY A 785 7.58 28.89 -42.81
C GLY A 785 7.61 29.93 -43.93
N LYS A 786 8.24 31.10 -43.74
CA LYS A 786 8.42 32.12 -44.79
C LYS A 786 9.76 31.93 -45.51
N LEU A 787 9.74 31.95 -46.84
CA LEU A 787 10.95 31.98 -47.68
C LEU A 787 11.59 33.37 -47.69
N TYR A 788 12.89 33.43 -47.45
CA TYR A 788 13.70 34.65 -47.52
C TYR A 788 14.75 34.51 -48.63
N GLU A 789 14.68 35.39 -49.65
CA GLU A 789 15.58 35.37 -50.82
C GLU A 789 15.84 36.79 -51.39
N ALA A 790 16.87 36.94 -52.23
CA ALA A 790 17.19 38.22 -52.85
C ALA A 790 16.12 38.60 -53.91
N PRO A 791 15.74 39.89 -54.04
CA PRO A 791 16.30 41.08 -53.38
C PRO A 791 15.63 41.46 -52.05
N GLU A 792 14.69 40.67 -51.51
CA GLU A 792 13.96 40.98 -50.26
C GLU A 792 14.91 41.06 -49.05
N ILE A 793 16.00 40.28 -49.08
CA ILE A 793 17.00 40.19 -48.02
C ILE A 793 18.40 40.04 -48.60
N GLN A 794 19.44 40.40 -47.82
CA GLN A 794 20.81 40.03 -48.17
C GLN A 794 20.92 38.51 -48.33
N PRO A 795 21.49 38.01 -49.45
CA PRO A 795 21.60 36.57 -49.69
C PRO A 795 22.68 35.90 -48.85
N LEU A 796 23.39 36.64 -47.99
CA LEU A 796 24.55 36.17 -47.24
C LEU A 796 24.51 36.67 -45.79
N MET A 797 24.51 35.71 -44.85
CA MET A 797 24.92 35.92 -43.47
C MET A 797 26.38 35.47 -43.32
N PRO A 798 27.33 36.38 -43.05
CA PRO A 798 28.73 35.99 -42.85
C PRO A 798 28.90 35.18 -41.57
N GLY A 799 29.75 34.16 -41.62
CA GLY A 799 30.13 33.36 -40.46
C GLY A 799 31.05 34.11 -39.50
N LEU A 800 30.98 33.78 -38.21
CA LEU A 800 31.80 34.38 -37.16
C LEU A 800 33.12 33.65 -36.89
N ARG A 801 33.40 32.53 -37.57
CA ARG A 801 34.56 31.66 -37.30
C ARG A 801 35.89 32.44 -37.31
N THR A 802 36.06 33.37 -38.24
CA THR A 802 37.29 34.14 -38.43
C THR A 802 37.24 35.53 -37.78
N ASN A 803 36.19 35.85 -37.03
CA ASN A 803 36.07 37.14 -36.37
C ASN A 803 36.97 37.18 -35.11
N PRO A 804 38.01 38.03 -35.06
CA PRO A 804 38.92 38.09 -33.91
C PRO A 804 38.26 38.66 -32.64
N GLU A 805 37.09 39.29 -32.75
CA GLU A 805 36.36 39.87 -31.62
C GLU A 805 35.43 38.88 -30.90
N VAL A 806 35.29 37.65 -31.42
CA VAL A 806 34.37 36.64 -30.88
C VAL A 806 35.07 35.28 -30.75
N ASN A 807 35.28 34.81 -29.52
CA ASN A 807 35.79 33.48 -29.21
C ASN A 807 34.66 32.43 -29.02
N ASP A 808 35.04 31.18 -28.78
CA ASP A 808 34.10 30.06 -28.65
C ASP A 808 33.15 30.22 -27.46
N GLU A 809 33.64 30.78 -26.35
CA GLU A 809 32.83 31.10 -25.18
C GLU A 809 31.76 32.15 -25.51
N GLN A 810 32.11 33.19 -26.27
CA GLN A 810 31.19 34.24 -26.70
C GLN A 810 30.17 33.72 -27.72
N ILE A 811 30.57 32.85 -28.65
CA ILE A 811 29.63 32.20 -29.58
C ILE A 811 28.64 31.34 -28.79
N ALA A 812 29.12 30.48 -27.89
CA ALA A 812 28.27 29.67 -27.02
C ALA A 812 27.29 30.52 -26.19
N ALA A 813 27.76 31.65 -25.68
CA ALA A 813 26.94 32.61 -24.95
C ALA A 813 25.85 33.24 -25.82
N ILE A 814 26.20 33.75 -27.01
CA ILE A 814 25.23 34.31 -27.97
C ILE A 814 24.16 33.27 -28.32
N LEU A 815 24.56 32.03 -28.62
CA LEU A 815 23.64 30.95 -28.98
C LEU A 815 22.69 30.60 -27.83
N THR A 816 23.20 30.58 -26.60
CA THR A 816 22.39 30.39 -25.39
C THR A 816 21.38 31.52 -25.21
N TYR A 817 21.79 32.77 -25.45
CA TYR A 817 20.91 33.93 -25.39
C TYR A 817 19.78 33.85 -26.42
N VAL A 818 20.09 33.68 -27.71
CA VAL A 818 19.06 33.67 -28.76
C VAL A 818 18.10 32.48 -28.65
N ARG A 819 18.55 31.35 -28.08
CA ARG A 819 17.70 30.18 -27.75
C ARG A 819 16.70 30.42 -26.62
N ASN A 820 16.93 31.42 -25.78
CA ASN A 820 16.12 31.69 -24.59
C ASN A 820 15.55 33.12 -24.57
N ALA A 821 15.80 33.92 -25.62
CA ALA A 821 15.27 35.25 -25.82
C ALA A 821 13.96 35.21 -26.63
N TRP A 822 13.14 36.26 -26.48
CA TRP A 822 11.92 36.50 -27.27
C TRP A 822 10.88 35.37 -27.32
N GLY A 823 10.92 34.44 -26.36
CA GLY A 823 9.98 33.30 -26.32
C GLY A 823 10.53 32.01 -26.92
N ASN A 824 11.72 32.05 -27.52
CA ASN A 824 12.45 30.84 -27.91
C ASN A 824 12.75 29.98 -26.67
N ALA A 825 12.80 28.66 -26.88
CA ALA A 825 13.07 27.71 -25.81
C ALA A 825 13.96 26.56 -26.31
N GLY A 826 15.26 26.66 -26.06
CA GLY A 826 16.23 25.59 -26.32
C GLY A 826 17.27 25.44 -25.20
N PRO A 827 17.86 24.24 -25.00
CA PRO A 827 18.96 24.02 -24.08
C PRO A 827 20.13 25.00 -24.31
N PRO A 828 20.85 25.42 -23.25
CA PRO A 828 22.05 26.24 -23.42
C PRO A 828 23.10 25.50 -24.27
N ILE A 829 23.84 26.25 -25.09
CA ILE A 829 25.02 25.73 -25.80
C ILE A 829 26.23 26.11 -24.98
N TYR A 830 26.97 25.10 -24.49
CA TYR A 830 28.17 25.32 -23.69
C TYR A 830 29.42 25.51 -24.57
N PRO A 831 30.44 26.26 -24.10
CA PRO A 831 31.66 26.54 -24.87
C PRO A 831 32.31 25.30 -25.48
N LYS A 832 32.34 24.18 -24.74
CA LYS A 832 32.88 22.91 -25.21
C LYS A 832 32.27 22.44 -26.54
N ALA A 833 30.98 22.61 -26.75
CA ALA A 833 30.33 22.18 -28.00
C ALA A 833 30.82 23.01 -29.20
N VAL A 834 31.07 24.31 -29.01
CA VAL A 834 31.61 25.20 -30.04
C VAL A 834 33.07 24.87 -30.31
N THR A 835 33.88 24.66 -29.28
CA THR A 835 35.28 24.24 -29.40
C THR A 835 35.42 22.90 -30.10
N ASP A 836 34.60 21.92 -29.74
CA ASP A 836 34.62 20.59 -30.36
C ASP A 836 34.19 20.69 -31.83
N TYR A 837 33.19 21.52 -32.15
CA TYR A 837 32.82 21.77 -33.55
C TYR A 837 33.97 22.43 -34.32
N ARG A 838 34.62 23.46 -33.77
CA ARG A 838 35.74 24.16 -34.41
C ARG A 838 36.92 23.24 -34.70
N LYS A 839 37.26 22.34 -33.77
CA LYS A 839 38.37 21.40 -33.91
C LYS A 839 38.09 20.31 -34.94
N ASN A 840 36.85 19.84 -35.00
CA ASN A 840 36.48 18.66 -35.79
C ASN A 840 35.93 18.99 -37.18
N ASN A 841 35.79 20.27 -37.55
CA ASN A 841 35.22 20.68 -38.83
C ASN A 841 36.03 21.85 -39.42
N GLU A 842 36.48 21.68 -40.66
CA GLU A 842 37.14 22.71 -41.44
C GLU A 842 36.21 23.89 -41.74
N MET A 843 36.79 25.04 -42.08
CA MET A 843 36.00 26.22 -42.48
C MET A 843 35.22 25.91 -43.77
N HIS A 844 33.92 26.17 -43.75
CA HIS A 844 33.04 25.96 -44.89
C HIS A 844 32.59 27.31 -45.45
N ALA A 845 32.25 27.36 -46.74
CA ALA A 845 31.53 28.51 -47.28
C ALA A 845 30.15 28.66 -46.59
N PRO A 846 29.51 29.83 -46.61
CA PRO A 846 28.16 30.00 -46.07
C PRO A 846 27.20 28.91 -46.57
N PHE A 847 26.52 28.24 -45.64
CA PHE A 847 25.72 27.06 -45.97
C PHE A 847 24.40 27.42 -46.65
N THR A 848 23.99 26.63 -47.63
CA THR A 848 22.61 26.64 -48.13
C THR A 848 21.67 25.95 -47.14
N GLU A 849 20.37 26.25 -47.21
CA GLU A 849 19.35 25.62 -46.36
C GLU A 849 19.43 24.07 -46.39
N LYS A 850 19.63 23.50 -47.58
CA LYS A 850 19.74 22.05 -47.80
C LYS A 850 20.94 21.46 -47.05
N GLN A 851 22.08 22.15 -47.06
CA GLN A 851 23.27 21.70 -46.35
C GLN A 851 23.09 21.78 -44.83
N LEU A 852 22.49 22.86 -44.31
CA LEU A 852 22.20 22.96 -42.88
C LEU A 852 21.23 21.87 -42.40
N LYS A 853 20.20 21.54 -43.18
CA LYS A 853 19.25 20.46 -42.86
C LYS A 853 19.91 19.08 -42.83
N ALA A 854 21.00 18.87 -43.58
CA ALA A 854 21.75 17.62 -43.57
C ALA A 854 22.61 17.44 -42.30
N ILE A 855 22.90 18.53 -41.56
CA ILE A 855 23.61 18.47 -40.27
C ILE A 855 22.61 18.00 -39.21
N LYS A 856 22.83 16.79 -38.70
CA LYS A 856 22.03 16.16 -37.63
C LYS A 856 22.45 16.64 -36.25
#